data_AF-A0ABD0JW04-F1
#
_entry.id   AF-A0ABD0JW04-F1
#
_cell.length_a   1.000
_cell.length_b   1.000
_cell.length_c   1.000
_cell.angle_alpha   90.00
_cell.angle_beta   90.00
_cell.angle_gamma   90.00
#
_symmetry.space_group_name_H-M   'P 1'
#
loop_
_entity.id
_entity.type
_entity.pdbx_description
1 polymer ?
#
loop_
_entity_poly.entity_id
_entity_poly.type
_entity_poly.pdbx_seq_one_letter_code
_entity_poly.pdbx_strand_id
1 'polypeptide(L)'
;MAGQKIRLLIVLSSVFSLKTTAQPQYVNFVREDGSQISRLQAGQNKAHSRLKTNVGSSLPRTRFWSLGLEPNLTTQVVHANFTDNYTYTLNLEHQYLFIYSYNETNKTTAVRVSVASTDANGTFPIMFVVRQQEGILSWQVPIYIDYTRTLCPVDKIRRKTMTSEQLIYVDVSTMSRHSASFNLSAELLEDFQLSPSEPQYFMYEFPEGVETVLLRVTSKDKLCTVVSVQQIKCPIFDLDRNIAYEGKHQTMTTQASIFLQRSDYADFDAFYVVIFVKPNNADCSVPDEIQPAGTATKKYKNLSISITPTLPSEWLMTPLHSCEALVYLVMAQRTMKEVVRTKTMLFVSDLSRKSHKKLSKTFKIYHWNLLTIAIFYGLPVAQLVLTYQQVLLRTGDQDLCYYNFACAHPISRISAFNNVISNMGYVLLGLLFIILVWRRDLLHRTLLKENPQLERRYGIPQHYGLLYSMGVALVMEGIMSACYHVCPNYSNFQFDTSFMYIIACLCMLKIYETRHPDVQAKAYKSYFSMAMIIFIAVLGVIYGTNIFWIFYALIHMFSTLVLSVNIYYVGRINLDRYVFKRMAQLIISECFNCVRPIYPGRFVMLLLGNLINWALALYGAIKHPSDFASYLLAILIGNLLLYVLFYIVMKLVYRERINALTGMVILVSCVTWGAALYFFFQHLTSWQ
;
A
#
# COMPACT_ATOMS: atom_id res chain seq x y z
N MET A 1 -7.18 -0.02 8.29
CA MET A 1 -6.10 -1.04 8.28
C MET A 1 -5.59 -1.45 9.66
N ALA A 2 -5.15 -0.53 10.56
CA ALA A 2 -4.61 -0.89 11.89
C ALA A 2 -5.46 -1.89 12.69
N GLY A 3 -6.80 -1.74 12.67
CA GLY A 3 -7.73 -2.68 13.29
C GLY A 3 -7.95 -4.03 12.58
N GLN A 4 -7.12 -4.44 11.60
CA GLN A 4 -6.90 -5.86 11.23
C GLN A 4 -5.69 -6.43 12.00
N LYS A 5 -4.61 -5.66 12.17
CA LYS A 5 -3.37 -6.06 12.86
C LYS A 5 -3.59 -6.23 14.36
N ILE A 6 -4.42 -5.36 14.94
CA ILE A 6 -4.85 -5.47 16.35
C ILE A 6 -5.67 -6.77 16.59
N ARG A 7 -6.48 -7.25 15.62
CA ARG A 7 -7.22 -8.52 15.74
C ARG A 7 -6.26 -9.68 16.02
N LEU A 8 -5.15 -9.68 15.28
CA LEU A 8 -4.15 -10.74 15.26
C LEU A 8 -3.36 -10.81 16.58
N LEU A 9 -2.88 -9.66 17.06
CA LEU A 9 -2.14 -9.52 18.33
C LEU A 9 -2.99 -9.95 19.53
N ILE A 10 -4.30 -9.74 19.47
CA ILE A 10 -5.22 -10.07 20.56
C ILE A 10 -5.71 -11.53 20.52
N VAL A 11 -5.75 -12.19 19.36
CA VAL A 11 -5.89 -13.66 19.35
C VAL A 11 -4.66 -14.31 20.00
N LEU A 12 -3.45 -13.77 19.80
CA LEU A 12 -2.25 -14.23 20.50
C LEU A 12 -2.39 -14.07 22.03
N SER A 13 -2.88 -12.94 22.55
CA SER A 13 -3.10 -12.76 24.00
C SER A 13 -4.18 -13.70 24.55
N SER A 14 -5.28 -13.89 23.82
CA SER A 14 -6.39 -14.78 24.19
C SER A 14 -5.94 -16.24 24.30
N VAL A 15 -5.23 -16.74 23.27
CA VAL A 15 -4.67 -18.10 23.22
C VAL A 15 -3.57 -18.29 24.28
N PHE A 16 -2.77 -17.25 24.56
CA PHE A 16 -1.74 -17.31 25.59
C PHE A 16 -2.34 -17.42 27.00
N SER A 17 -3.34 -16.59 27.33
CA SER A 17 -3.94 -16.59 28.67
C SER A 17 -4.77 -17.85 28.97
N LEU A 18 -5.26 -18.54 27.93
CA LEU A 18 -5.86 -19.88 28.06
C LEU A 18 -4.83 -20.99 28.38
N LYS A 19 -3.51 -20.68 28.38
CA LYS A 19 -2.41 -21.62 28.69
C LYS A 19 -1.45 -21.14 29.80
N THR A 20 -1.81 -20.11 30.58
CA THR A 20 -1.05 -19.68 31.79
C THR A 20 -1.46 -20.44 33.05
N THR A 21 -2.56 -21.18 33.03
CA THR A 21 -3.26 -21.74 34.20
C THR A 21 -2.68 -23.06 34.74
N ALA A 22 -1.36 -23.25 34.66
CA ALA A 22 -0.66 -24.45 35.11
C ALA A 22 0.79 -24.12 35.50
N GLN A 23 0.97 -23.25 36.51
CA GLN A 23 2.21 -23.12 37.25
C GLN A 23 2.06 -23.79 38.62
N PRO A 24 2.99 -24.68 39.02
CA PRO A 24 3.26 -24.90 40.43
C PRO A 24 3.80 -23.60 41.05
N GLN A 25 3.48 -23.33 42.31
CA GLN A 25 4.13 -22.26 43.07
C GLN A 25 5.60 -22.61 43.28
N TYR A 26 6.50 -21.63 43.13
CA TYR A 26 7.91 -21.79 43.45
C TYR A 26 8.39 -20.60 44.30
N VAL A 27 9.18 -20.95 45.32
CA VAL A 27 9.77 -20.02 46.30
C VAL A 27 11.04 -19.41 45.70
N ASN A 28 11.30 -18.14 46.00
CA ASN A 28 12.49 -17.43 45.53
C ASN A 28 13.73 -17.82 46.33
N PHE A 29 14.87 -17.98 45.65
CA PHE A 29 16.19 -17.82 46.23
C PHE A 29 17.04 -16.96 45.29
N VAL A 30 17.88 -16.10 45.88
CA VAL A 30 18.76 -15.14 45.21
C VAL A 30 20.21 -15.54 45.49
N ARG A 31 21.13 -15.24 44.57
CA ARG A 31 22.56 -15.12 44.89
C ARG A 31 23.23 -14.07 44.01
N GLU A 32 24.31 -13.51 44.53
CA GLU A 32 24.96 -12.27 44.10
C GLU A 32 26.22 -12.51 43.22
N ASP A 33 26.99 -11.45 43.04
CA ASP A 33 28.36 -11.36 42.49
C ASP A 33 28.55 -11.57 40.97
N GLY A 34 29.28 -10.71 40.22
CA GLY A 34 29.79 -9.37 40.54
C GLY A 34 31.32 -9.25 40.61
N SER A 35 31.97 -8.97 39.48
CA SER A 35 33.28 -8.28 39.41
C SER A 35 33.66 -7.85 37.97
N GLN A 36 34.64 -6.96 37.88
CA GLN A 36 35.26 -6.37 36.67
C GLN A 36 36.78 -6.38 36.90
N ILE A 37 37.61 -6.06 35.88
CA ILE A 37 38.73 -5.08 35.94
C ILE A 37 39.50 -4.96 34.61
N SER A 38 40.28 -3.88 34.49
CA SER A 38 40.73 -3.11 33.33
C SER A 38 42.02 -3.53 32.59
N ARG A 39 42.05 -3.19 31.28
CA ARG A 39 43.05 -2.38 30.51
C ARG A 39 44.58 -2.60 30.61
N LEU A 40 45.27 -2.37 29.48
CA LEU A 40 46.39 -1.39 29.36
C LEU A 40 46.63 -0.91 27.89
N GLN A 41 47.62 -0.04 27.66
CA GLN A 41 47.89 0.75 26.43
C GLN A 41 49.04 0.14 25.57
N ALA A 42 49.66 0.71 24.51
CA ALA A 42 49.69 2.06 23.89
C ALA A 42 50.18 2.01 22.41
N GLY A 43 50.18 3.15 21.68
CA GLY A 43 50.83 3.30 20.36
C GLY A 43 50.57 4.69 19.71
N GLN A 44 51.49 5.21 18.88
CA GLN A 44 51.48 6.61 18.39
C GLN A 44 51.89 6.80 16.90
N ASN A 45 51.31 7.83 16.25
CA ASN A 45 51.86 8.60 15.11
C ASN A 45 52.06 7.83 13.77
N LYS A 46 52.26 8.47 12.60
CA LYS A 46 52.53 9.88 12.21
C LYS A 46 51.84 10.23 10.85
N ALA A 47 51.98 11.46 10.34
CA ALA A 47 51.20 12.00 9.20
C ALA A 47 52.03 12.39 7.94
N HIS A 48 51.36 13.03 6.97
CA HIS A 48 51.84 13.59 5.67
C HIS A 48 52.00 12.59 4.50
N SER A 49 51.83 12.98 3.22
CA SER A 49 51.15 14.14 2.59
C SER A 49 50.96 13.88 1.07
N ARG A 50 50.14 14.69 0.37
CA ARG A 50 50.21 14.87 -1.10
C ARG A 50 49.93 16.32 -1.49
N LEU A 51 50.59 16.78 -2.55
CA LEU A 51 50.51 18.13 -3.12
C LEU A 51 49.94 18.11 -4.54
N LYS A 52 49.53 19.28 -5.05
CA LYS A 52 48.93 19.51 -6.38
C LYS A 52 49.98 19.62 -7.48
N THR A 53 49.58 19.40 -8.74
CA THR A 53 49.83 20.33 -9.88
C THR A 53 48.89 20.05 -11.07
N ASN A 54 48.92 20.94 -12.08
CA ASN A 54 47.95 21.09 -13.20
C ASN A 54 48.54 20.70 -14.59
N VAL A 55 47.78 21.04 -15.66
CA VAL A 55 48.14 21.16 -17.10
C VAL A 55 47.82 19.90 -17.95
N GLY A 56 47.20 20.00 -19.14
CA GLY A 56 46.57 21.16 -19.80
C GLY A 56 46.06 20.92 -21.24
N SER A 57 45.15 21.79 -21.70
CA SER A 57 44.74 22.15 -23.08
C SER A 57 45.06 21.26 -24.31
N SER A 58 44.04 21.00 -25.15
CA SER A 58 43.94 21.57 -26.52
C SER A 58 42.65 21.16 -27.26
N LEU A 59 42.25 21.93 -28.29
CA LEU A 59 41.02 21.75 -29.08
C LEU A 59 41.20 22.38 -30.48
N PRO A 60 40.95 21.68 -31.61
CA PRO A 60 41.08 22.25 -32.94
C PRO A 60 39.78 22.90 -33.45
N ARG A 61 39.90 24.01 -34.20
CA ARG A 61 38.79 24.64 -34.95
C ARG A 61 38.58 23.96 -36.31
N THR A 62 37.34 23.82 -36.74
CA THR A 62 36.96 23.63 -38.15
C THR A 62 36.48 24.94 -38.77
N ARG A 63 36.61 25.10 -40.10
CA ARG A 63 36.07 26.25 -40.85
C ARG A 63 34.74 25.88 -41.49
N PHE A 64 33.79 26.81 -41.49
CA PHE A 64 32.60 26.72 -42.34
C PHE A 64 32.92 27.13 -43.78
N TRP A 65 32.20 26.55 -44.74
CA TRP A 65 32.11 27.04 -46.12
C TRP A 65 30.72 27.68 -46.29
N SER A 66 30.68 28.94 -46.71
CA SER A 66 29.45 29.66 -47.01
C SER A 66 29.16 29.62 -48.52
N LEU A 67 28.22 28.75 -48.93
CA LEU A 67 27.69 28.70 -50.29
C LEU A 67 26.20 28.42 -50.24
N GLY A 68 25.41 29.45 -50.53
CA GLY A 68 23.94 29.42 -50.58
C GLY A 68 23.45 30.82 -50.90
N LEU A 69 22.45 30.92 -51.79
CA LEU A 69 21.79 32.20 -52.04
C LEU A 69 20.86 32.50 -50.85
N GLU A 70 21.01 33.66 -50.23
CA GLU A 70 20.04 34.14 -49.26
C GLU A 70 18.75 34.54 -50.02
N PRO A 71 17.55 34.09 -49.58
CA PRO A 71 16.31 34.68 -50.06
C PRO A 71 16.21 36.13 -49.57
N ASN A 72 15.59 37.00 -50.37
CA ASN A 72 15.34 38.40 -50.00
C ASN A 72 14.25 38.49 -48.92
N LEU A 73 14.61 38.13 -47.68
CA LEU A 73 13.72 38.12 -46.53
C LEU A 73 13.62 39.54 -45.94
N THR A 74 12.40 40.08 -45.94
CA THR A 74 12.10 41.42 -45.43
C THR A 74 11.36 41.35 -44.09
N THR A 75 11.94 41.98 -43.07
CA THR A 75 11.35 42.06 -41.72
C THR A 75 10.57 43.35 -41.57
N GLN A 76 9.25 43.28 -41.38
CA GLN A 76 8.44 44.43 -40.97
C GLN A 76 8.40 44.49 -39.44
N VAL A 77 8.88 45.59 -38.86
CA VAL A 77 8.87 45.81 -37.40
C VAL A 77 7.62 46.62 -37.03
N VAL A 78 6.83 46.12 -36.09
CA VAL A 78 5.57 46.71 -35.63
C VAL A 78 5.67 46.97 -34.13
N HIS A 79 5.58 48.23 -33.71
CA HIS A 79 5.37 48.54 -32.29
C HIS A 79 3.90 48.32 -31.95
N ALA A 80 3.62 47.49 -30.93
CA ALA A 80 2.33 46.83 -30.74
C ALA A 80 1.76 47.06 -29.33
N ASN A 81 0.44 47.23 -29.26
CA ASN A 81 -0.31 47.49 -28.02
C ASN A 81 -1.06 46.25 -27.55
N PHE A 82 -1.29 46.13 -26.23
CA PHE A 82 -2.06 45.05 -25.61
C PHE A 82 -3.60 45.18 -25.73
N THR A 83 -4.07 46.15 -26.52
CA THR A 83 -5.49 46.42 -26.79
C THR A 83 -5.91 46.05 -28.20
N ASP A 84 -4.94 45.81 -29.09
CA ASP A 84 -5.14 45.81 -30.53
C ASP A 84 -5.04 44.37 -31.07
N ASN A 85 -5.73 44.12 -32.19
CA ASN A 85 -5.69 42.82 -32.87
C ASN A 85 -5.10 42.99 -34.27
N TYR A 86 -4.01 42.30 -34.53
CA TYR A 86 -3.17 42.50 -35.70
C TYR A 86 -3.40 41.40 -36.74
N THR A 87 -4.20 41.72 -37.77
CA THR A 87 -4.42 40.84 -38.92
C THR A 87 -3.47 41.21 -40.07
N TYR A 88 -2.56 40.30 -40.44
CA TYR A 88 -1.59 40.50 -41.52
C TYR A 88 -1.43 39.24 -42.39
N THR A 89 -0.84 39.38 -43.57
CA THR A 89 -0.51 38.26 -44.47
C THR A 89 1.00 38.12 -44.63
N LEU A 90 1.53 36.91 -44.48
CA LEU A 90 2.96 36.62 -44.63
C LEU A 90 3.25 35.51 -45.65
N ASN A 91 4.50 35.45 -46.12
CA ASN A 91 5.01 34.43 -47.03
C ASN A 91 6.53 34.22 -46.78
N LEU A 92 7.20 33.47 -47.66
CA LEU A 92 8.64 33.20 -47.59
C LEU A 92 9.56 34.45 -47.64
N GLU A 93 9.06 35.59 -48.14
CA GLU A 93 9.82 36.82 -48.38
C GLU A 93 9.46 37.96 -47.40
N HIS A 94 8.38 37.81 -46.64
CA HIS A 94 7.89 38.79 -45.66
C HIS A 94 7.68 38.14 -44.29
N GLN A 95 8.38 38.63 -43.26
CA GLN A 95 8.19 38.24 -41.86
C GLN A 95 7.88 39.46 -40.98
N TYR A 96 7.21 39.25 -39.86
CA TYR A 96 6.76 40.32 -38.96
C TYR A 96 7.38 40.18 -37.57
N LEU A 97 7.89 41.29 -37.04
CA LEU A 97 8.42 41.40 -35.68
C LEU A 97 7.62 42.42 -34.88
N PHE A 98 6.74 41.94 -34.01
CA PHE A 98 5.96 42.76 -33.10
C PHE A 98 6.76 43.03 -31.82
N ILE A 99 6.80 44.28 -31.39
CA ILE A 99 7.48 44.73 -30.16
C ILE A 99 6.43 45.31 -29.22
N TYR A 100 6.19 44.61 -28.11
CA TYR A 100 5.29 45.03 -27.05
C TYR A 100 6.10 45.57 -25.87
N SER A 101 5.72 46.72 -25.31
CA SER A 101 6.29 47.26 -24.07
C SER A 101 5.22 47.48 -23.00
N TYR A 102 5.54 47.10 -21.76
CA TYR A 102 4.69 47.36 -20.58
C TYR A 102 5.54 47.74 -19.37
N ASN A 103 4.92 48.41 -18.40
CA ASN A 103 5.53 48.63 -17.09
C ASN A 103 5.03 47.56 -16.12
N GLU A 104 5.95 46.82 -15.53
CA GLU A 104 5.64 45.83 -14.49
C GLU A 104 5.20 46.52 -13.19
N THR A 105 4.28 45.92 -12.46
CA THR A 105 3.67 46.55 -11.26
C THR A 105 4.00 45.77 -9.98
N ASN A 106 3.41 46.19 -8.85
CA ASN A 106 3.48 45.42 -7.60
C ASN A 106 2.68 44.10 -7.69
N LYS A 107 1.65 44.02 -8.54
CA LYS A 107 0.99 42.74 -8.88
C LYS A 107 1.90 41.92 -9.80
N THR A 108 1.66 40.61 -9.89
CA THR A 108 2.29 39.75 -10.91
C THR A 108 1.50 39.87 -12.21
N THR A 109 2.04 40.58 -13.20
CA THR A 109 1.37 40.72 -14.50
C THR A 109 1.77 39.58 -15.43
N ALA A 110 0.80 38.92 -16.06
CA ALA A 110 1.05 37.87 -17.04
C ALA A 110 0.63 38.31 -18.44
N VAL A 111 1.55 38.24 -19.41
CA VAL A 111 1.21 38.51 -20.82
C VAL A 111 0.73 37.22 -21.46
N ARG A 112 -0.40 37.30 -22.16
CA ARG A 112 -0.96 36.20 -22.95
C ARG A 112 -1.00 36.59 -24.41
N VAL A 113 -0.52 35.70 -25.27
CA VAL A 113 -0.48 35.85 -26.73
C VAL A 113 -1.47 34.87 -27.33
N SER A 114 -2.46 35.38 -28.07
CA SER A 114 -3.46 34.59 -28.81
C SER A 114 -3.22 34.75 -30.30
N VAL A 115 -3.18 33.63 -31.02
CA VAL A 115 -2.97 33.62 -32.47
C VAL A 115 -4.01 32.73 -33.16
N ALA A 116 -4.43 33.16 -34.34
CA ALA A 116 -5.36 32.41 -35.19
C ALA A 116 -4.94 32.51 -36.66
N SER A 117 -5.33 31.52 -37.47
CA SER A 117 -5.16 31.57 -38.93
C SER A 117 -6.17 30.66 -39.63
N THR A 118 -6.82 31.18 -40.67
CA THR A 118 -7.69 30.41 -41.57
C THR A 118 -6.93 29.73 -42.71
N ASP A 119 -5.74 30.23 -43.04
CA ASP A 119 -5.03 29.90 -44.28
C ASP A 119 -3.79 29.03 -44.04
N ALA A 120 -3.37 28.87 -42.78
CA ALA A 120 -2.22 28.07 -42.40
C ALA A 120 -2.43 26.58 -42.69
N ASN A 121 -1.50 25.97 -43.42
CA ASN A 121 -1.58 24.59 -43.87
C ASN A 121 -0.60 23.68 -43.09
N GLY A 122 -1.00 22.43 -42.82
CA GLY A 122 -0.19 21.42 -42.12
C GLY A 122 1.19 21.17 -42.73
N THR A 123 1.36 21.39 -44.04
CA THR A 123 2.64 21.22 -44.76
C THR A 123 3.60 22.40 -44.58
N PHE A 124 3.08 23.61 -44.40
CA PHE A 124 3.85 24.86 -44.28
C PHE A 124 3.21 25.74 -43.19
N PRO A 125 3.50 25.47 -41.90
CA PRO A 125 2.88 26.20 -40.80
C PRO A 125 3.29 27.68 -40.76
N ILE A 126 2.51 28.46 -40.01
CA ILE A 126 2.97 29.75 -39.50
C ILE A 126 3.68 29.51 -38.17
N MET A 127 4.93 29.94 -38.08
CA MET A 127 5.77 29.83 -36.90
C MET A 127 5.69 31.14 -36.09
N PHE A 128 5.39 31.00 -34.81
CA PHE A 128 5.40 32.09 -33.84
C PHE A 128 6.53 31.85 -32.85
N VAL A 129 7.40 32.85 -32.65
CA VAL A 129 8.54 32.78 -31.73
C VAL A 129 8.51 34.01 -30.82
N VAL A 130 8.10 33.81 -29.58
CA VAL A 130 8.06 34.85 -28.55
C VAL A 130 9.37 34.84 -27.76
N ARG A 131 10.05 35.99 -27.72
CA ARG A 131 11.29 36.20 -26.97
C ARG A 131 11.00 37.16 -25.81
N GLN A 132 11.27 36.70 -24.60
CA GLN A 132 11.23 37.44 -23.34
C GLN A 132 12.66 37.49 -22.75
N GLN A 133 12.92 38.34 -21.75
CA GLN A 133 14.28 38.58 -21.22
C GLN A 133 15.04 37.31 -20.77
N GLU A 134 14.34 36.25 -20.36
CA GLU A 134 14.95 35.01 -19.86
C GLU A 134 14.72 33.76 -20.72
N GLY A 135 13.97 33.87 -21.83
CA GLY A 135 13.55 32.67 -22.56
C GLY A 135 12.88 32.91 -23.91
N ILE A 136 12.83 31.84 -24.69
CA ILE A 136 12.18 31.80 -26.00
C ILE A 136 11.11 30.71 -25.98
N LEU A 137 9.86 31.09 -26.22
CA LEU A 137 8.75 30.18 -26.44
C LEU A 137 8.42 30.17 -27.94
N SER A 138 8.14 29.01 -28.51
CA SER A 138 7.75 28.91 -29.92
C SER A 138 6.71 27.84 -30.16
N TRP A 139 5.87 28.08 -31.17
CA TRP A 139 4.82 27.16 -31.60
C TRP A 139 4.52 27.33 -33.09
N GLN A 140 3.78 26.35 -33.63
CA GLN A 140 3.36 26.29 -35.02
C GLN A 140 1.84 26.25 -35.10
N VAL A 141 1.24 27.11 -35.92
CA VAL A 141 -0.20 27.08 -36.23
C VAL A 141 -0.36 26.35 -37.57
N PRO A 142 -0.81 25.08 -37.51
CA PRO A 142 -1.94 24.64 -38.34
C PRO A 142 -2.73 23.44 -37.73
N ILE A 143 -2.99 23.43 -36.40
CA ILE A 143 -3.56 22.26 -35.70
C ILE A 143 -4.91 22.53 -35.00
N TYR A 144 -5.15 23.75 -34.54
CA TYR A 144 -6.47 24.28 -34.18
C TYR A 144 -6.56 25.74 -34.64
N ILE A 145 -7.78 26.24 -34.90
CA ILE A 145 -8.02 27.54 -35.53
C ILE A 145 -7.57 28.70 -34.64
N ASP A 146 -7.84 28.59 -33.33
CA ASP A 146 -7.40 29.52 -32.29
C ASP A 146 -6.39 28.83 -31.36
N TYR A 147 -5.31 29.52 -31.00
CA TYR A 147 -4.25 29.01 -30.13
C TYR A 147 -3.68 30.10 -29.22
N THR A 148 -3.73 29.88 -27.90
CA THR A 148 -3.40 30.87 -26.87
C THR A 148 -2.30 30.38 -25.96
N ARG A 149 -1.35 31.27 -25.62
CA ARG A 149 -0.22 30.99 -24.71
C ARG A 149 0.00 32.12 -23.73
N THR A 150 0.01 31.79 -22.45
CA THR A 150 0.41 32.71 -21.38
C THR A 150 1.92 32.59 -21.14
N LEU A 151 2.64 33.71 -21.23
CA LEU A 151 4.07 33.82 -20.92
C LEU A 151 4.27 33.81 -19.39
N CYS A 152 5.50 33.64 -18.93
CA CYS A 152 5.82 33.63 -17.49
C CYS A 152 5.91 35.07 -16.93
N PRO A 153 5.41 35.34 -15.71
CA PRO A 153 5.49 36.66 -15.08
C PRO A 153 6.89 36.90 -14.48
N VAL A 154 7.26 38.17 -14.25
CA VAL A 154 8.58 38.52 -13.71
C VAL A 154 8.63 38.35 -12.18
N ASP A 155 9.62 37.60 -11.70
CA ASP A 155 9.79 37.27 -10.29
C ASP A 155 9.99 38.50 -9.37
N LYS A 156 9.48 38.39 -8.15
CA LYS A 156 9.51 39.37 -7.05
C LYS A 156 10.92 39.78 -6.61
N ILE A 157 11.93 38.91 -6.73
CA ILE A 157 13.33 39.25 -6.43
C ILE A 157 13.93 40.06 -7.59
N ARG A 158 13.66 39.66 -8.84
CA ARG A 158 14.18 40.32 -10.05
C ARG A 158 13.48 41.64 -10.37
N ARG A 159 12.22 41.82 -9.98
CA ARG A 159 11.51 43.11 -9.95
C ARG A 159 12.21 44.18 -9.08
N LYS A 160 13.20 43.83 -8.25
CA LYS A 160 14.04 44.77 -7.49
C LYS A 160 15.37 45.12 -8.17
N THR A 161 15.75 44.42 -9.25
CA THR A 161 17.04 44.59 -9.96
C THR A 161 16.90 44.88 -11.46
N MET A 162 15.71 44.70 -12.04
CA MET A 162 15.38 45.04 -13.42
C MET A 162 14.77 46.44 -13.56
N THR A 163 14.74 46.96 -14.79
CA THR A 163 13.94 48.14 -15.15
C THR A 163 12.43 47.85 -15.03
N SER A 164 11.65 48.89 -14.71
CA SER A 164 10.18 48.78 -14.67
C SER A 164 9.59 48.48 -16.04
N GLU A 165 10.20 49.03 -17.10
CA GLU A 165 9.85 48.73 -18.48
C GLU A 165 10.35 47.33 -18.87
N GLN A 166 9.43 46.55 -19.42
CA GLN A 166 9.60 45.18 -19.89
C GLN A 166 9.26 45.09 -21.38
N LEU A 167 10.07 44.37 -22.15
CA LEU A 167 9.96 44.23 -23.60
C LEU A 167 9.74 42.77 -24.00
N ILE A 168 8.77 42.54 -24.89
CA ILE A 168 8.46 41.24 -25.48
C ILE A 168 8.48 41.38 -27.00
N TYR A 169 9.16 40.44 -27.65
CA TYR A 169 9.28 40.37 -29.10
C TYR A 169 8.51 39.15 -29.62
N VAL A 170 7.51 39.35 -30.47
CA VAL A 170 6.80 38.25 -31.16
C VAL A 170 7.21 38.25 -32.63
N ASP A 171 7.92 37.22 -33.02
CA ASP A 171 8.43 37.01 -34.37
C ASP A 171 7.50 36.02 -35.11
N VAL A 172 7.05 36.37 -36.31
CA VAL A 172 6.05 35.64 -37.09
C VAL A 172 6.57 35.41 -38.51
N SER A 173 6.80 34.15 -38.85
CA SER A 173 7.41 33.72 -40.13
C SER A 173 6.76 32.44 -40.67
N THR A 174 6.90 32.18 -41.98
CA THR A 174 6.45 30.94 -42.61
C THR A 174 7.40 30.53 -43.73
N MET A 175 7.44 29.24 -44.03
CA MET A 175 8.15 28.70 -45.20
C MET A 175 7.22 28.53 -46.42
N SER A 176 5.95 28.98 -46.31
CA SER A 176 5.00 28.97 -47.42
C SER A 176 5.34 30.01 -48.49
N ARG A 177 5.33 29.59 -49.77
CA ARG A 177 5.37 30.51 -50.92
C ARG A 177 4.01 31.16 -51.22
N HIS A 178 2.92 30.59 -50.71
CA HIS A 178 1.59 31.17 -50.80
C HIS A 178 1.36 32.06 -49.58
N SER A 179 0.83 33.27 -49.79
CA SER A 179 0.47 34.17 -48.70
C SER A 179 -0.57 33.53 -47.79
N ALA A 180 -0.30 33.49 -46.49
CA ALA A 180 -1.23 33.03 -45.47
C ALA A 180 -1.55 34.21 -44.53
N SER A 181 -2.83 34.42 -44.22
CA SER A 181 -3.23 35.38 -43.18
C SER A 181 -3.02 34.80 -41.78
N PHE A 182 -2.72 35.67 -40.83
CA PHE A 182 -2.79 35.39 -39.40
C PHE A 182 -3.44 36.55 -38.67
N ASN A 183 -3.97 36.24 -37.49
CA ASN A 183 -4.43 37.20 -36.50
C ASN A 183 -3.57 37.03 -35.24
N LEU A 184 -3.14 38.13 -34.63
CA LEU A 184 -2.33 38.17 -33.43
C LEU A 184 -2.87 39.23 -32.47
N SER A 185 -3.26 38.81 -31.27
CA SER A 185 -3.51 39.72 -30.15
C SER A 185 -2.65 39.33 -28.95
N ALA A 186 -2.31 40.30 -28.11
CA ALA A 186 -1.72 40.04 -26.81
C ALA A 186 -2.49 40.79 -25.73
N GLU A 187 -2.84 40.12 -24.63
CA GLU A 187 -3.57 40.71 -23.50
C GLU A 187 -2.73 40.63 -22.21
N LEU A 188 -2.93 41.60 -21.32
CA LEU A 188 -2.37 41.61 -19.97
C LEU A 188 -3.43 40.99 -19.03
N LEU A 189 -3.10 39.86 -18.41
CA LEU A 189 -3.95 39.21 -17.43
C LEU A 189 -3.69 39.80 -16.04
N GLU A 190 -4.74 40.35 -15.45
CA GLU A 190 -4.93 40.33 -14.00
C GLU A 190 -5.74 39.08 -13.60
N ASP A 191 -5.75 38.71 -12.32
CA ASP A 191 -6.35 37.46 -11.85
C ASP A 191 -7.86 37.30 -12.15
N PHE A 192 -8.27 36.04 -12.35
CA PHE A 192 -9.65 35.51 -12.31
C PHE A 192 -10.57 35.58 -13.56
N GLN A 193 -10.35 34.70 -14.54
CA GLN A 193 -11.46 33.90 -15.12
C GLN A 193 -10.96 32.53 -15.66
N LEU A 194 -11.81 31.50 -15.69
CA LEU A 194 -11.45 30.11 -16.05
C LEU A 194 -12.00 29.68 -17.41
N SER A 195 -11.19 28.93 -18.17
CA SER A 195 -11.50 28.39 -19.51
C SER A 195 -11.11 26.90 -19.62
N PRO A 196 -11.80 26.08 -20.44
CA PRO A 196 -11.49 24.65 -20.62
C PRO A 196 -10.16 24.33 -21.31
N SER A 197 -9.68 25.26 -22.14
CA SER A 197 -8.64 25.00 -23.15
C SER A 197 -7.26 25.56 -22.76
N GLU A 198 -7.18 26.21 -21.59
CA GLU A 198 -6.04 27.00 -21.16
C GLU A 198 -5.51 26.47 -19.81
N PRO A 199 -4.23 26.10 -19.71
CA PRO A 199 -3.62 25.83 -18.42
C PRO A 199 -3.55 27.13 -17.60
N GLN A 200 -3.75 27.03 -16.29
CA GLN A 200 -3.54 28.14 -15.37
C GLN A 200 -2.50 27.78 -14.31
N TYR A 201 -1.68 28.76 -13.95
CA TYR A 201 -0.62 28.63 -12.97
C TYR A 201 -0.82 29.63 -11.82
N PHE A 202 -0.54 29.21 -10.59
CA PHE A 202 -0.61 30.04 -9.40
C PHE A 202 0.74 30.05 -8.68
N MET A 203 1.25 31.22 -8.28
CA MET A 203 2.47 31.31 -7.48
C MET A 203 2.15 31.25 -5.99
N TYR A 204 2.92 30.48 -5.22
CA TYR A 204 2.85 30.48 -3.75
C TYR A 204 4.25 30.67 -3.16
N GLU A 205 4.34 31.51 -2.13
CA GLU A 205 5.56 31.87 -1.41
C GLU A 205 5.45 31.37 0.05
N PHE A 206 6.45 30.66 0.56
CA PHE A 206 6.41 30.10 1.92
C PHE A 206 6.56 31.20 2.98
N PRO A 207 5.53 31.46 3.83
CA PRO A 207 5.64 32.44 4.90
C PRO A 207 6.69 32.02 5.94
N GLU A 208 7.24 33.01 6.66
CA GLU A 208 8.24 32.75 7.70
C GLU A 208 7.71 31.81 8.79
N GLY A 209 8.56 30.88 9.24
CA GLY A 209 8.21 29.85 10.22
C GLY A 209 7.40 28.65 9.69
N VAL A 210 7.00 28.64 8.41
CA VAL A 210 6.28 27.51 7.79
C VAL A 210 7.20 26.70 6.87
N GLU A 211 7.61 25.51 7.33
CA GLU A 211 8.50 24.61 6.58
C GLU A 211 7.76 23.66 5.62
N THR A 212 6.47 23.38 5.88
CA THR A 212 5.65 22.44 5.10
C THR A 212 4.24 22.96 4.91
N VAL A 213 3.66 22.73 3.72
CA VAL A 213 2.27 23.07 3.40
C VAL A 213 1.60 21.94 2.62
N LEU A 214 0.30 21.75 2.85
CA LEU A 214 -0.54 20.89 2.01
C LEU A 214 -1.27 21.74 0.98
N LEU A 215 -0.96 21.52 -0.30
CA LEU A 215 -1.78 21.97 -1.41
C LEU A 215 -2.97 21.03 -1.55
N ARG A 216 -4.16 21.49 -1.19
CA ARG A 216 -5.43 20.79 -1.44
C ARG A 216 -6.16 21.45 -2.59
N VAL A 217 -6.50 20.68 -3.62
CA VAL A 217 -7.35 21.14 -4.74
C VAL A 217 -8.62 20.29 -4.76
N THR A 218 -9.79 20.92 -4.86
CA THR A 218 -11.10 20.25 -4.77
C THR A 218 -12.05 20.73 -5.87
N SER A 219 -12.95 19.84 -6.31
CA SER A 219 -13.95 20.10 -7.35
C SER A 219 -15.24 19.31 -7.08
N LYS A 220 -16.37 19.86 -7.52
CA LYS A 220 -17.67 19.15 -7.56
C LYS A 220 -17.90 18.41 -8.88
N ASP A 221 -17.16 18.76 -9.93
CA ASP A 221 -17.22 18.13 -11.24
C ASP A 221 -16.20 16.99 -11.36
N LYS A 222 -16.60 15.85 -11.95
CA LYS A 222 -15.82 14.60 -12.06
C LYS A 222 -14.84 14.51 -13.25
N LEU A 223 -14.63 15.59 -14.00
CA LEU A 223 -13.69 15.61 -15.14
C LEU A 223 -12.25 15.35 -14.64
N CYS A 224 -11.45 14.59 -15.39
CA CYS A 224 -10.05 14.33 -15.04
C CYS A 224 -9.19 15.61 -15.13
N THR A 225 -8.20 15.75 -14.26
CA THR A 225 -7.36 16.95 -14.15
C THR A 225 -6.01 16.59 -13.57
N VAL A 226 -4.94 17.16 -14.13
CA VAL A 226 -3.59 17.09 -13.57
C VAL A 226 -3.35 18.33 -12.71
N VAL A 227 -2.80 18.13 -11.51
CA VAL A 227 -2.22 19.19 -10.68
C VAL A 227 -0.72 18.93 -10.63
N SER A 228 0.09 19.91 -11.07
CA SER A 228 1.55 19.82 -11.12
C SER A 228 2.16 21.00 -10.38
N VAL A 229 3.21 20.75 -9.59
CA VAL A 229 3.86 21.77 -8.73
C VAL A 229 5.33 21.89 -9.10
N GLN A 230 5.62 22.92 -9.88
CA GLN A 230 6.90 23.19 -10.54
C GLN A 230 7.70 24.27 -9.79
N GLN A 231 9.02 24.27 -9.97
CA GLN A 231 9.89 25.33 -9.44
C GLN A 231 9.70 26.64 -10.22
N ILE A 232 10.10 27.78 -9.65
CA ILE A 232 10.06 29.07 -10.35
C ILE A 232 11.20 29.15 -11.38
N LYS A 233 10.91 28.64 -12.57
CA LYS A 233 11.86 28.42 -13.66
C LYS A 233 11.13 28.40 -15.00
N CYS A 234 11.78 28.90 -16.05
CA CYS A 234 11.21 28.96 -17.39
C CYS A 234 11.89 27.95 -18.33
N PRO A 235 11.17 27.38 -19.32
CA PRO A 235 9.73 27.49 -19.54
C PRO A 235 8.91 26.62 -18.56
N ILE A 236 7.72 27.07 -18.19
CA ILE A 236 6.76 26.28 -17.41
C ILE A 236 6.18 25.17 -18.32
N PHE A 237 6.02 23.95 -17.80
CA PHE A 237 5.42 22.84 -18.53
C PHE A 237 3.91 22.78 -18.29
N ASP A 238 3.14 23.09 -19.34
CA ASP A 238 1.71 23.44 -19.25
C ASP A 238 0.79 22.63 -20.19
N LEU A 239 1.35 21.75 -21.03
CA LEU A 239 0.60 20.89 -21.94
C LEU A 239 0.34 19.51 -21.33
N ASP A 240 -0.77 18.89 -21.70
CA ASP A 240 -1.10 17.47 -21.46
C ASP A 240 0.10 16.51 -21.56
N ARG A 241 0.94 16.70 -22.59
CA ARG A 241 2.10 15.86 -22.91
C ARG A 241 3.37 16.15 -22.12
N ASN A 242 3.48 17.28 -21.41
CA ASN A 242 4.70 17.71 -20.72
C ASN A 242 4.52 18.21 -19.29
N ILE A 243 3.30 18.47 -18.80
CA ILE A 243 3.00 18.94 -17.44
C ILE A 243 3.52 18.02 -16.30
N ALA A 244 3.85 16.77 -16.64
CA ALA A 244 4.46 15.77 -15.76
C ALA A 244 6.01 15.67 -15.87
N TYR A 245 6.68 16.51 -16.68
CA TYR A 245 8.13 16.41 -16.93
C TYR A 245 9.02 17.04 -15.84
N GLU A 246 8.49 18.00 -15.08
CA GLU A 246 9.19 18.66 -13.97
C GLU A 246 8.21 18.92 -12.82
N GLY A 247 8.71 18.96 -11.58
CA GLY A 247 7.88 19.17 -10.40
C GLY A 247 7.15 17.93 -9.88
N LYS A 248 6.39 18.09 -8.79
CA LYS A 248 5.55 17.02 -8.21
C LYS A 248 4.17 17.06 -8.84
N HIS A 249 3.67 15.93 -9.34
CA HIS A 249 2.37 15.90 -10.02
C HIS A 249 1.46 14.77 -9.51
N GLN A 250 0.15 14.99 -9.62
CA GLN A 250 -0.91 14.06 -9.25
C GLN A 250 -2.13 14.26 -10.16
N THR A 251 -2.76 13.16 -10.55
CA THR A 251 -4.07 13.15 -11.25
C THR A 251 -5.25 13.20 -10.27
N MET A 252 -6.38 13.79 -10.67
CA MET A 252 -7.61 13.77 -9.85
C MET A 252 -8.92 13.91 -10.64
N THR A 253 -9.97 13.26 -10.10
CA THR A 253 -11.38 13.55 -10.43
C THR A 253 -11.92 14.67 -9.52
N THR A 254 -12.11 14.41 -8.23
CA THR A 254 -12.76 15.35 -7.29
C THR A 254 -11.83 16.04 -6.29
N GLN A 255 -10.69 15.44 -5.93
CA GLN A 255 -9.71 16.06 -5.02
C GLN A 255 -8.28 15.57 -5.30
N ALA A 256 -7.31 16.50 -5.25
CA ALA A 256 -5.87 16.23 -5.14
C ALA A 256 -5.31 16.81 -3.83
N SER A 257 -4.23 16.21 -3.31
CA SER A 257 -3.61 16.61 -2.04
C SER A 257 -2.08 16.42 -2.11
N ILE A 258 -1.31 17.47 -2.45
CA ILE A 258 0.15 17.39 -2.65
C ILE A 258 0.88 18.05 -1.47
N PHE A 259 1.91 17.38 -0.94
CA PHE A 259 2.79 17.93 0.10
C PHE A 259 4.04 18.62 -0.46
N LEU A 260 4.28 19.82 0.06
CA LEU A 260 5.29 20.73 -0.43
C LEU A 260 6.13 21.19 0.77
N GLN A 261 7.42 20.86 0.75
CA GLN A 261 8.39 21.23 1.77
C GLN A 261 9.26 22.37 1.25
N ARG A 262 9.52 23.38 2.08
CA ARG A 262 10.26 24.60 1.71
C ARG A 262 11.64 24.30 1.10
N SER A 263 12.31 23.26 1.60
CA SER A 263 13.60 22.76 1.09
C SER A 263 13.58 22.29 -0.37
N ASP A 264 12.43 21.89 -0.91
CA ASP A 264 12.30 21.42 -2.30
C ASP A 264 12.32 22.60 -3.31
N TYR A 265 12.21 23.82 -2.78
CA TYR A 265 12.06 25.09 -3.52
C TYR A 265 13.05 26.17 -3.03
N ALA A 266 14.18 25.72 -2.45
CA ALA A 266 15.12 26.56 -1.69
C ALA A 266 15.79 27.71 -2.47
N ASP A 267 15.72 27.73 -3.80
CA ASP A 267 16.25 28.83 -4.62
C ASP A 267 15.40 30.12 -4.50
N PHE A 268 14.09 29.98 -4.20
CA PHE A 268 13.13 31.09 -4.19
C PHE A 268 12.16 31.07 -2.99
N ASP A 269 12.17 30.01 -2.16
CA ASP A 269 11.15 29.75 -1.14
C ASP A 269 9.71 29.80 -1.68
N ALA A 270 9.52 29.42 -2.96
CA ALA A 270 8.27 29.60 -3.68
C ALA A 270 8.14 28.62 -4.87
N PHE A 271 6.90 28.35 -5.30
CA PHE A 271 6.58 27.40 -6.37
C PHE A 271 5.39 27.83 -7.24
N TYR A 272 5.28 27.24 -8.44
CA TYR A 272 4.11 27.35 -9.32
C TYR A 272 3.22 26.10 -9.20
N VAL A 273 1.91 26.30 -9.02
CA VAL A 273 0.88 25.26 -9.13
C VAL A 273 0.21 25.38 -10.50
N VAL A 274 0.53 24.47 -11.42
CA VAL A 274 -0.04 24.38 -12.76
C VAL A 274 -1.21 23.40 -12.75
N ILE A 275 -2.36 23.78 -13.32
CA ILE A 275 -3.55 22.93 -13.42
C ILE A 275 -3.98 22.81 -14.88
N PHE A 276 -4.24 21.57 -15.31
CA PHE A 276 -4.69 21.24 -16.68
C PHE A 276 -5.85 20.22 -16.63
N VAL A 277 -6.98 20.54 -17.27
CA VAL A 277 -8.12 19.63 -17.39
C VAL A 277 -7.90 18.69 -18.58
N LYS A 278 -7.94 17.38 -18.34
CA LYS A 278 -7.70 16.38 -19.39
C LYS A 278 -8.90 16.25 -20.34
N PRO A 279 -8.68 16.04 -21.66
CA PRO A 279 -9.77 15.86 -22.63
C PRO A 279 -10.48 14.50 -22.50
N ASN A 280 -9.83 13.54 -21.84
CA ASN A 280 -10.33 12.20 -21.54
C ASN A 280 -10.18 11.90 -20.03
N ASN A 281 -10.93 10.93 -19.52
CA ASN A 281 -10.84 10.53 -18.11
C ASN A 281 -9.83 9.40 -17.83
N ALA A 282 -9.17 8.86 -18.87
CA ALA A 282 -8.38 7.63 -18.82
C ALA A 282 -7.40 7.59 -17.63
N ASP A 283 -6.56 8.61 -17.50
CA ASP A 283 -5.50 8.69 -16.47
C ASP A 283 -6.05 8.83 -15.03
N CYS A 284 -7.33 9.23 -14.88
CA CYS A 284 -8.03 9.32 -13.60
C CYS A 284 -9.05 8.19 -13.38
N SER A 285 -9.01 7.12 -14.20
CA SER A 285 -9.98 6.02 -14.18
C SER A 285 -9.30 4.65 -14.10
N VAL A 286 -9.91 3.72 -13.36
CA VAL A 286 -9.46 2.32 -13.32
C VAL A 286 -9.63 1.70 -14.71
N PRO A 287 -8.68 0.91 -15.24
CA PRO A 287 -8.71 0.42 -16.63
C PRO A 287 -9.93 -0.41 -17.06
N ASP A 288 -10.78 -0.87 -16.13
CA ASP A 288 -12.05 -1.54 -16.43
C ASP A 288 -13.23 -0.56 -16.68
N GLU A 289 -13.12 0.73 -16.31
CA GLU A 289 -14.16 1.75 -16.51
C GLU A 289 -13.91 2.67 -17.72
N ILE A 290 -13.32 2.14 -18.80
CA ILE A 290 -13.21 2.86 -20.08
C ILE A 290 -14.60 2.96 -20.73
N GLN A 291 -15.39 3.95 -20.31
CA GLN A 291 -16.61 4.32 -21.03
C GLN A 291 -16.25 4.86 -22.42
N PRO A 292 -16.98 4.48 -23.48
CA PRO A 292 -16.74 5.01 -24.82
C PRO A 292 -16.92 6.52 -24.85
N ALA A 293 -16.18 7.20 -25.72
CA ALA A 293 -16.10 8.67 -25.77
C ALA A 293 -17.43 9.35 -26.14
N GLY A 294 -18.30 9.55 -25.13
CA GLY A 294 -19.66 10.05 -25.28
C GLY A 294 -19.87 11.40 -24.61
N THR A 295 -19.67 12.48 -25.37
CA THR A 295 -20.22 13.84 -25.12
C THR A 295 -20.18 14.33 -23.66
N ALA A 296 -19.00 14.68 -23.16
CA ALA A 296 -18.88 15.54 -21.99
C ALA A 296 -19.41 16.95 -22.31
N THR A 297 -20.69 17.21 -22.00
CA THR A 297 -21.38 18.48 -22.33
C THR A 297 -20.92 19.66 -21.48
N LYS A 298 -20.32 19.40 -20.31
CA LYS A 298 -19.60 20.40 -19.51
C LYS A 298 -18.14 20.42 -19.92
N LYS A 299 -17.68 21.55 -20.48
CA LYS A 299 -16.26 21.78 -20.77
C LYS A 299 -15.49 22.38 -19.57
N TYR A 300 -16.17 23.13 -18.71
CA TYR A 300 -15.57 23.85 -17.58
C TYR A 300 -15.64 23.04 -16.27
N LYS A 301 -14.60 23.16 -15.45
CA LYS A 301 -14.46 22.52 -14.13
C LYS A 301 -14.24 23.59 -13.06
N ASN A 302 -15.13 23.66 -12.07
CA ASN A 302 -14.96 24.63 -10.97
C ASN A 302 -14.04 24.05 -9.89
N LEU A 303 -12.96 24.77 -9.58
CA LEU A 303 -11.88 24.35 -8.68
C LEU A 303 -11.79 25.28 -7.48
N SER A 304 -11.66 24.71 -6.28
CA SER A 304 -11.26 25.42 -5.06
C SER A 304 -9.90 24.92 -4.58
N ILE A 305 -8.91 25.82 -4.61
CA ILE A 305 -7.55 25.60 -4.14
C ILE A 305 -7.44 26.15 -2.71
N SER A 306 -6.88 25.37 -1.79
CA SER A 306 -6.55 25.81 -0.44
C SER A 306 -5.18 25.26 -0.06
N ILE A 307 -4.22 26.14 0.21
CA ILE A 307 -2.91 25.78 0.75
C ILE A 307 -2.95 26.01 2.25
N THR A 308 -2.79 24.94 3.04
CA THR A 308 -3.01 24.98 4.50
C THR A 308 -1.89 24.26 5.27
N PRO A 309 -1.42 24.79 6.42
CA PRO A 309 -0.71 23.99 7.41
C PRO A 309 -1.69 22.98 8.05
N THR A 310 -1.23 21.76 8.35
CA THR A 310 -2.11 20.58 8.56
C THR A 310 -2.21 20.07 9.99
N LEU A 311 -3.44 19.96 10.52
CA LEU A 311 -3.87 19.08 11.63
C LEU A 311 -5.34 18.59 11.40
N PRO A 312 -5.83 17.45 11.99
CA PRO A 312 -6.93 16.63 11.42
C PRO A 312 -8.12 16.21 12.37
N SER A 313 -9.16 15.49 11.86
CA SER A 313 -10.30 14.89 12.63
C SER A 313 -11.12 13.77 11.88
N GLU A 314 -12.28 13.32 12.41
CA GLU A 314 -13.09 12.09 12.08
C GLU A 314 -14.60 12.44 11.74
N TRP A 315 -15.64 11.59 11.47
CA TRP A 315 -16.13 10.32 12.07
C TRP A 315 -17.21 9.48 11.26
N LEU A 316 -17.14 8.14 11.40
CA LEU A 316 -18.21 7.08 11.57
C LEU A 316 -19.27 6.66 10.48
N MET A 317 -19.87 5.44 10.65
CA MET A 317 -20.72 4.60 9.74
C MET A 317 -21.95 3.93 10.44
N THR A 318 -22.88 3.26 9.71
CA THR A 318 -23.65 2.04 10.20
C THR A 318 -24.43 1.21 9.11
N PRO A 319 -24.76 -0.11 9.29
CA PRO A 319 -25.44 -1.01 8.29
C PRO A 319 -26.58 -1.94 8.84
N LEU A 320 -27.22 -2.82 8.01
CA LEU A 320 -28.12 -3.92 8.50
C LEU A 320 -28.41 -5.15 7.57
N HIS A 321 -28.15 -6.39 8.05
CA HIS A 321 -28.81 -7.74 7.89
C HIS A 321 -29.23 -8.30 6.48
N SER A 322 -29.58 -9.59 6.23
CA SER A 322 -29.85 -10.83 7.01
C SER A 322 -29.41 -12.14 6.28
N CYS A 323 -29.61 -13.33 6.89
CA CYS A 323 -29.31 -14.67 6.30
C CYS A 323 -30.45 -15.69 6.53
N GLU A 324 -30.54 -16.79 5.76
CA GLU A 324 -30.83 -18.14 6.29
C GLU A 324 -30.61 -19.35 5.33
N ALA A 325 -30.77 -20.58 5.88
CA ALA A 325 -30.98 -21.90 5.27
C ALA A 325 -29.90 -22.62 4.42
N LEU A 326 -29.15 -23.58 5.01
CA LEU A 326 -28.57 -24.75 4.28
C LEU A 326 -28.12 -25.98 5.15
N VAL A 327 -28.84 -26.34 6.22
CA VAL A 327 -28.35 -27.24 7.29
C VAL A 327 -28.16 -28.75 6.92
N TYR A 328 -28.60 -29.21 5.74
CA TYR A 328 -28.99 -30.62 5.54
C TYR A 328 -27.94 -31.67 5.12
N LEU A 329 -26.69 -31.32 4.80
CA LEU A 329 -25.83 -32.17 3.95
C LEU A 329 -24.71 -32.99 4.63
N VAL A 330 -24.71 -33.16 5.97
CA VAL A 330 -23.57 -33.81 6.68
C VAL A 330 -24.01 -34.86 7.72
N MET A 331 -24.56 -36.00 7.30
CA MET A 331 -24.78 -37.16 8.20
C MET A 331 -24.51 -38.51 7.52
N ALA A 332 -23.29 -39.05 7.67
CA ALA A 332 -22.99 -40.45 7.33
C ALA A 332 -21.79 -41.04 8.09
N GLN A 333 -21.86 -42.35 8.33
CA GLN A 333 -20.77 -43.31 8.57
C GLN A 333 -20.18 -43.50 10.00
N ARG A 334 -20.70 -44.56 10.66
CA ARG A 334 -20.03 -45.45 11.64
C ARG A 334 -18.93 -46.30 10.96
N THR A 335 -17.96 -46.97 11.58
CA THR A 335 -17.54 -47.22 12.98
C THR A 335 -16.10 -47.77 12.96
N MET A 336 -15.32 -47.63 14.04
CA MET A 336 -14.37 -48.67 14.51
C MET A 336 -14.14 -48.56 16.03
N LYS A 337 -13.88 -49.69 16.70
CA LYS A 337 -13.52 -49.76 18.14
C LYS A 337 -12.06 -49.33 18.35
N GLU A 338 -11.76 -48.57 19.42
CA GLU A 338 -10.38 -48.49 19.92
C GLU A 338 -10.08 -49.67 20.84
N VAL A 339 -8.95 -50.34 20.63
CA VAL A 339 -8.37 -51.28 21.60
C VAL A 339 -7.42 -50.50 22.50
N VAL A 340 -7.83 -50.27 23.75
CA VAL A 340 -6.99 -49.58 24.75
C VAL A 340 -6.20 -50.62 25.54
N ARG A 341 -4.87 -50.59 25.40
CA ARG A 341 -3.97 -51.45 26.19
C ARG A 341 -3.83 -50.89 27.61
N THR A 342 -4.67 -51.37 28.51
CA THR A 342 -4.77 -50.89 29.90
C THR A 342 -3.47 -51.11 30.68
N LYS A 343 -2.86 -50.02 31.14
CA LYS A 343 -1.92 -50.03 32.26
C LYS A 343 -2.70 -50.12 33.58
N THR A 344 -2.07 -50.66 34.62
CA THR A 344 -2.63 -50.71 35.99
C THR A 344 -2.70 -49.34 36.68
N MET A 345 -1.92 -48.36 36.22
CA MET A 345 -2.07 -46.94 36.56
C MET A 345 -2.02 -46.10 35.28
N LEU A 346 -2.89 -45.10 35.20
CA LEU A 346 -3.02 -44.17 34.08
C LEU A 346 -2.58 -42.77 34.52
N PHE A 347 -1.62 -42.18 33.80
CA PHE A 347 -1.16 -40.81 34.05
C PHE A 347 -1.66 -39.85 32.95
N VAL A 348 -1.74 -38.55 33.22
CA VAL A 348 -2.15 -37.54 32.22
C VAL A 348 -1.19 -37.52 31.02
N SER A 349 0.07 -37.90 31.24
CA SER A 349 1.10 -38.10 30.22
C SER A 349 0.78 -39.24 29.24
N ASP A 350 0.02 -40.26 29.64
CA ASP A 350 -0.35 -41.40 28.79
C ASP A 350 -1.36 -41.04 27.70
N LEU A 351 -1.96 -39.85 27.74
CA LEU A 351 -2.75 -39.30 26.63
C LEU A 351 -1.85 -38.96 25.42
N SER A 352 -0.53 -38.80 25.61
CA SER A 352 0.45 -38.55 24.54
C SER A 352 1.05 -39.87 24.05
N ARG A 353 0.52 -40.41 22.95
CA ARG A 353 0.96 -41.68 22.33
C ARG A 353 2.37 -41.59 21.72
N LYS A 354 2.90 -40.40 21.43
CA LYS A 354 4.27 -40.17 20.92
C LYS A 354 5.24 -39.77 22.02
N SER A 355 6.49 -40.22 21.91
CA SER A 355 7.56 -39.92 22.86
C SER A 355 8.03 -38.46 22.78
N HIS A 356 8.20 -37.82 23.94
CA HIS A 356 8.49 -36.39 24.05
C HIS A 356 9.74 -35.95 23.27
N LYS A 357 10.83 -36.75 23.30
CA LYS A 357 12.06 -36.46 22.53
C LYS A 357 11.83 -36.38 21.01
N LYS A 358 10.95 -37.21 20.45
CA LYS A 358 10.61 -37.21 19.01
C LYS A 358 9.73 -36.01 18.66
N LEU A 359 8.80 -35.68 19.53
CA LEU A 359 7.85 -34.59 19.36
C LEU A 359 8.54 -33.22 19.50
N SER A 360 9.37 -33.03 20.52
CA SER A 360 10.19 -31.84 20.77
C SER A 360 11.16 -31.52 19.61
N LYS A 361 11.85 -32.53 19.05
CA LYS A 361 12.66 -32.35 17.82
C LYS A 361 11.83 -31.84 16.65
N THR A 362 10.61 -32.36 16.46
CA THR A 362 9.70 -31.93 15.38
C THR A 362 9.27 -30.48 15.55
N PHE A 363 9.02 -30.02 16.79
CA PHE A 363 8.60 -28.64 17.06
C PHE A 363 9.71 -27.60 16.95
N LYS A 364 10.98 -27.96 17.19
CA LYS A 364 12.10 -27.01 16.99
C LYS A 364 12.25 -26.55 15.54
N ILE A 365 11.87 -27.38 14.57
CA ILE A 365 11.99 -27.05 13.13
C ILE A 365 11.05 -25.89 12.74
N TYR A 366 9.92 -25.70 13.44
CA TYR A 366 8.91 -24.71 13.04
C TYR A 366 9.42 -23.26 12.99
N HIS A 367 10.23 -22.80 13.97
CA HIS A 367 10.70 -21.42 13.99
C HIS A 367 11.89 -21.17 13.05
N TRP A 368 12.78 -22.15 12.86
CA TRP A 368 13.87 -22.05 11.88
C TRP A 368 13.33 -21.96 10.45
N ASN A 369 12.37 -22.81 10.08
CA ASN A 369 11.73 -22.74 8.76
C ASN A 369 11.04 -21.39 8.53
N LEU A 370 10.38 -20.82 9.54
CA LEU A 370 9.77 -19.50 9.44
C LEU A 370 10.80 -18.39 9.29
N LEU A 371 11.91 -18.44 10.02
CA LEU A 371 13.01 -17.47 9.88
C LEU A 371 13.62 -17.52 8.48
N THR A 372 13.79 -18.71 7.90
CA THR A 372 14.21 -18.86 6.50
C THR A 372 13.22 -18.21 5.53
N ILE A 373 11.91 -18.53 5.65
CA ILE A 373 10.86 -17.92 4.83
C ILE A 373 10.87 -16.38 4.96
N ALA A 374 10.99 -15.88 6.18
CA ALA A 374 11.01 -14.46 6.49
C ALA A 374 12.18 -13.70 5.83
N ILE A 375 13.37 -14.29 5.78
CA ILE A 375 14.54 -13.69 5.12
C ILE A 375 14.35 -13.67 3.60
N PHE A 376 13.98 -14.81 2.99
CA PHE A 376 13.82 -14.91 1.54
C PHE A 376 12.62 -14.11 0.99
N TYR A 377 11.57 -13.92 1.79
CA TYR A 377 10.43 -13.07 1.43
C TYR A 377 10.69 -11.59 1.72
N GLY A 378 11.27 -11.27 2.88
CA GLY A 378 11.42 -9.90 3.35
C GLY A 378 12.50 -9.08 2.66
N LEU A 379 13.60 -9.71 2.21
CA LEU A 379 14.68 -8.99 1.52
C LEU A 379 14.24 -8.41 0.15
N PRO A 380 13.58 -9.16 -0.75
CA PRO A 380 13.04 -8.59 -1.99
C PRO A 380 11.99 -7.49 -1.75
N VAL A 381 11.13 -7.64 -0.74
CA VAL A 381 10.12 -6.64 -0.35
C VAL A 381 10.79 -5.33 0.06
N ALA A 382 11.78 -5.39 0.95
CA ALA A 382 12.52 -4.21 1.38
C ALA A 382 13.27 -3.53 0.23
N GLN A 383 13.89 -4.32 -0.66
CA GLN A 383 14.57 -3.81 -1.86
C GLN A 383 13.59 -3.06 -2.79
N LEU A 384 12.49 -3.70 -3.16
CA LEU A 384 11.50 -3.14 -4.10
C LEU A 384 10.93 -1.81 -3.61
N VAL A 385 10.51 -1.76 -2.35
CA VAL A 385 9.94 -0.56 -1.73
C VAL A 385 10.96 0.59 -1.67
N LEU A 386 12.22 0.29 -1.34
CA LEU A 386 13.29 1.30 -1.34
C LEU A 386 13.63 1.78 -2.76
N THR A 387 13.47 0.94 -3.79
CA THR A 387 13.56 1.36 -5.20
C THR A 387 12.39 2.27 -5.57
N TYR A 388 11.14 1.93 -5.22
CA TYR A 388 9.98 2.78 -5.51
C TYR A 388 10.05 4.15 -4.82
N GLN A 389 10.56 4.25 -3.59
CA GLN A 389 10.87 5.56 -2.97
C GLN A 389 11.90 6.37 -3.76
N GLN A 390 12.92 5.72 -4.34
CA GLN A 390 13.91 6.41 -5.17
C GLN A 390 13.38 6.84 -6.54
N VAL A 391 12.37 6.14 -7.09
CA VAL A 391 11.68 6.57 -8.32
C VAL A 391 10.78 7.76 -8.02
N LEU A 392 9.90 7.65 -7.01
CA LEU A 392 9.02 8.72 -6.51
C LEU A 392 9.79 10.04 -6.29
N LEU A 393 10.91 9.98 -5.56
CA LEU A 393 11.74 11.14 -5.23
C LEU A 393 12.57 11.69 -6.41
N ARG A 394 12.67 10.98 -7.53
CA ARG A 394 13.39 11.43 -8.74
C ARG A 394 12.48 11.89 -9.87
N THR A 395 11.27 11.35 -9.96
CA THR A 395 10.31 11.61 -11.04
C THR A 395 9.24 12.62 -10.64
N GLY A 396 8.99 12.80 -9.34
CA GLY A 396 7.91 13.66 -8.85
C GLY A 396 6.50 13.05 -8.96
N ASP A 397 6.36 11.90 -9.63
CA ASP A 397 5.13 11.12 -9.82
C ASP A 397 4.62 10.60 -8.47
N GLN A 398 3.58 11.25 -7.93
CA GLN A 398 2.97 10.85 -6.66
C GLN A 398 1.99 9.67 -6.80
N ASP A 399 1.60 9.29 -8.01
CA ASP A 399 0.58 8.26 -8.24
C ASP A 399 1.20 6.83 -8.17
N LEU A 400 2.54 6.72 -8.03
CA LEU A 400 3.27 5.48 -7.71
C LEU A 400 2.99 4.92 -6.30
N CYS A 401 2.79 5.78 -5.30
CA CYS A 401 2.66 5.41 -3.89
C CYS A 401 1.55 6.25 -3.22
N TYR A 402 0.37 5.67 -3.01
CA TYR A 402 -0.84 6.39 -2.58
C TYR A 402 -0.86 6.74 -1.09
N TYR A 403 -0.18 7.81 -0.68
CA TYR A 403 -0.26 8.26 0.71
C TYR A 403 -1.58 9.00 0.99
N ASN A 404 -2.11 8.84 2.21
CA ASN A 404 -2.86 9.94 2.82
C ASN A 404 -1.87 11.05 3.16
N PHE A 405 -1.60 11.94 2.20
CA PHE A 405 -0.66 13.04 2.40
C PHE A 405 -1.04 13.87 3.63
N ALA A 406 -2.31 14.21 3.85
CA ALA A 406 -2.75 14.99 5.02
C ALA A 406 -2.41 14.37 6.41
N CYS A 407 -1.97 13.10 6.47
CA CYS A 407 -1.51 12.44 7.69
C CYS A 407 -0.09 11.81 7.57
N ALA A 408 0.66 12.08 6.50
CA ALA A 408 2.03 11.59 6.35
C ALA A 408 3.04 12.52 7.03
N HIS A 409 4.11 11.97 7.61
CA HIS A 409 5.25 12.78 8.06
C HIS A 409 6.54 12.23 7.44
N PRO A 410 7.17 12.98 6.52
CA PRO A 410 8.39 12.53 5.86
C PRO A 410 9.59 12.65 6.80
N ILE A 411 10.53 11.70 6.70
CA ILE A 411 11.89 11.85 7.24
C ILE A 411 12.90 11.40 6.19
N SER A 412 13.76 12.34 5.79
CA SER A 412 14.85 12.17 4.82
C SER A 412 14.44 11.60 3.45
N ARG A 413 14.31 10.27 3.31
CA ARG A 413 13.99 9.57 2.05
C ARG A 413 12.78 8.65 2.15
N ILE A 414 11.98 8.80 3.21
CA ILE A 414 10.75 8.03 3.43
C ILE A 414 9.61 9.03 3.61
N SER A 415 8.63 9.01 2.70
CA SER A 415 7.55 10.02 2.66
C SER A 415 6.56 9.94 3.82
N ALA A 416 6.42 8.77 4.45
CA ALA A 416 5.48 8.52 5.55
C ALA A 416 6.14 7.73 6.71
N PHE A 417 7.20 8.29 7.29
CA PHE A 417 8.00 7.64 8.32
C PHE A 417 7.24 7.43 9.65
N ASN A 418 6.24 8.27 9.93
CA ASN A 418 5.30 8.03 11.04
C ASN A 418 4.60 6.65 10.96
N ASN A 419 4.28 6.17 9.76
CA ASN A 419 3.71 4.83 9.59
C ASN A 419 4.72 3.73 9.93
N VAL A 420 6.02 3.93 9.69
CA VAL A 420 7.08 3.01 10.12
C VAL A 420 7.15 2.96 11.65
N ILE A 421 7.17 4.12 12.32
CA ILE A 421 7.18 4.20 13.79
C ILE A 421 5.96 3.51 14.39
N SER A 422 4.75 3.75 13.85
CA SER A 422 3.52 3.15 14.36
C SER A 422 3.52 1.61 14.36
N ASN A 423 4.34 1.00 13.49
CA ASN A 423 4.48 -0.46 13.38
C ASN A 423 5.62 -1.05 14.22
N MET A 424 6.49 -0.22 14.80
CA MET A 424 7.52 -0.65 15.75
C MET A 424 6.91 -1.36 16.98
N GLY A 425 5.67 -1.02 17.35
CA GLY A 425 4.93 -1.69 18.42
C GLY A 425 4.79 -3.21 18.21
N TYR A 426 4.56 -3.67 16.98
CA TYR A 426 4.47 -5.12 16.67
C TYR A 426 5.82 -5.81 16.85
N VAL A 427 6.92 -5.16 16.44
CA VAL A 427 8.29 -5.65 16.63
C VAL A 427 8.61 -5.78 18.13
N LEU A 428 8.35 -4.74 18.92
CA LEU A 428 8.61 -4.73 20.37
C LEU A 428 7.76 -5.77 21.11
N LEU A 429 6.48 -5.91 20.78
CA LEU A 429 5.58 -6.90 21.37
C LEU A 429 5.94 -8.34 20.95
N GLY A 430 6.40 -8.54 19.71
CA GLY A 430 6.95 -9.81 19.23
C GLY A 430 8.22 -10.23 19.97
N LEU A 431 9.17 -9.30 20.16
CA LEU A 431 10.39 -9.53 20.93
C LEU A 431 10.08 -9.83 22.41
N LEU A 432 9.18 -9.05 23.04
CA LEU A 432 8.71 -9.30 24.40
C LEU A 432 8.08 -10.70 24.53
N PHE A 433 7.24 -11.10 23.56
CA PHE A 433 6.64 -12.42 23.54
C PHE A 433 7.68 -13.54 23.41
N ILE A 434 8.71 -13.37 22.56
CA ILE A 434 9.84 -14.31 22.46
C ILE A 434 10.59 -14.42 23.80
N ILE A 435 10.85 -13.30 24.50
CA ILE A 435 11.52 -13.28 25.81
C ILE A 435 10.68 -13.99 26.88
N LEU A 436 9.36 -13.77 26.91
CA LEU A 436 8.44 -14.44 27.83
C LEU A 436 8.36 -15.96 27.58
N VAL A 437 8.33 -16.37 26.30
CA VAL A 437 8.37 -17.78 25.90
C VAL A 437 9.72 -18.41 26.27
N TRP A 438 10.83 -17.70 26.06
CA TRP A 438 12.17 -18.14 26.43
C TRP A 438 12.34 -18.33 27.94
N ARG A 439 11.91 -17.35 28.76
CA ARG A 439 11.91 -17.45 30.22
C ARG A 439 11.11 -18.67 30.70
N ARG A 440 9.95 -18.95 30.09
CA ARG A 440 9.09 -20.08 30.42
C ARG A 440 9.69 -21.43 30.01
N ASP A 441 10.30 -21.51 28.83
CA ASP A 441 11.01 -22.69 28.32
C ASP A 441 12.26 -22.99 29.18
N LEU A 442 13.04 -21.97 29.54
CA LEU A 442 14.19 -22.08 30.43
C LEU A 442 13.79 -22.63 31.82
N LEU A 443 12.82 -21.98 32.49
CA LEU A 443 12.31 -22.44 33.79
C LEU A 443 11.80 -23.89 33.73
N HIS A 444 11.02 -24.23 32.70
CA HIS A 444 10.52 -25.59 32.52
C HIS A 444 11.64 -26.62 32.31
N ARG A 445 12.70 -26.28 31.56
CA ARG A 445 13.87 -27.15 31.39
C ARG A 445 14.67 -27.34 32.68
N THR A 446 14.78 -26.30 33.52
CA THR A 446 15.44 -26.41 34.83
C THR A 446 14.67 -27.36 35.75
N LEU A 447 13.36 -27.13 35.90
CA LEU A 447 12.48 -28.01 36.70
C LEU A 447 12.49 -29.46 36.21
N LEU A 448 12.59 -29.72 34.90
CA LEU A 448 12.70 -31.08 34.35
C LEU A 448 14.08 -31.73 34.54
N LYS A 449 15.17 -30.95 34.69
CA LYS A 449 16.48 -31.48 35.07
C LYS A 449 16.50 -31.94 36.54
N GLU A 450 15.94 -31.11 37.42
CA GLU A 450 15.85 -31.37 38.85
C GLU A 450 14.88 -32.52 39.15
N ASN A 451 13.72 -32.53 38.47
CA ASN A 451 12.63 -33.47 38.71
C ASN A 451 12.23 -34.24 37.43
N PRO A 452 13.04 -35.20 36.94
CA PRO A 452 12.73 -35.98 35.74
C PRO A 452 11.48 -36.86 35.88
N GLN A 453 10.99 -37.10 37.10
CA GLN A 453 9.70 -37.77 37.34
C GLN A 453 8.49 -36.91 37.00
N LEU A 454 8.64 -35.58 36.95
CA LEU A 454 7.55 -34.65 36.63
C LEU A 454 7.05 -34.87 35.20
N GLU A 455 7.96 -35.04 34.24
CA GLU A 455 7.68 -35.36 32.82
C GLU A 455 6.86 -36.65 32.65
N ARG A 456 7.03 -37.61 33.56
CA ARG A 456 6.36 -38.91 33.52
C ARG A 456 5.01 -38.91 34.24
N ARG A 457 4.91 -38.23 35.38
CA ARG A 457 3.72 -38.30 36.26
C ARG A 457 2.69 -37.20 35.98
N TYR A 458 3.08 -36.03 35.47
CA TYR A 458 2.21 -34.85 35.43
C TYR A 458 2.15 -34.14 34.08
N GLY A 459 0.91 -33.92 33.61
CA GLY A 459 0.60 -33.00 32.52
C GLY A 459 0.82 -33.53 31.10
N ILE A 460 0.44 -32.70 30.13
CA ILE A 460 0.70 -32.90 28.70
C ILE A 460 2.05 -32.26 28.33
N PRO A 461 2.90 -32.91 27.50
CA PRO A 461 4.13 -32.33 26.97
C PRO A 461 4.02 -30.88 26.50
N GLN A 462 4.97 -30.03 26.90
CA GLN A 462 4.97 -28.60 26.57
C GLN A 462 5.89 -28.28 25.39
N HIS A 463 5.30 -27.74 24.33
CA HIS A 463 6.00 -27.42 23.10
C HIS A 463 6.06 -25.91 22.85
N TYR A 464 7.25 -25.35 23.03
CA TYR A 464 7.54 -23.93 22.84
C TYR A 464 7.85 -23.57 21.37
N GLY A 465 8.17 -24.56 20.51
CA GLY A 465 8.56 -24.32 19.11
C GLY A 465 7.55 -23.51 18.28
N LEU A 466 6.25 -23.81 18.41
CA LEU A 466 5.20 -23.01 17.79
C LEU A 466 5.02 -21.63 18.44
N LEU A 467 5.26 -21.48 19.74
CA LEU A 467 5.20 -20.17 20.41
C LEU A 467 6.34 -19.25 19.95
N TYR A 468 7.57 -19.76 19.83
CA TYR A 468 8.66 -19.02 19.19
C TYR A 468 8.31 -18.64 17.75
N SER A 469 7.64 -19.53 17.00
CA SER A 469 7.21 -19.24 15.62
C SER A 469 6.17 -18.12 15.58
N MET A 470 5.18 -18.13 16.49
CA MET A 470 4.17 -17.06 16.60
C MET A 470 4.81 -15.71 16.99
N GLY A 471 5.86 -15.71 17.83
CA GLY A 471 6.63 -14.51 18.16
C GLY A 471 7.46 -13.97 16.99
N VAL A 472 8.20 -14.84 16.29
CA VAL A 472 8.95 -14.47 15.08
C VAL A 472 8.01 -13.95 13.98
N ALA A 473 6.84 -14.57 13.83
CA ALA A 473 5.82 -14.11 12.89
C ALA A 473 5.32 -12.70 13.26
N LEU A 474 5.07 -12.40 14.54
CA LEU A 474 4.64 -11.07 14.99
C LEU A 474 5.73 -9.98 14.82
N VAL A 475 7.01 -10.35 14.95
CA VAL A 475 8.12 -9.45 14.60
C VAL A 475 8.12 -9.14 13.09
N MET A 476 7.97 -10.18 12.27
CA MET A 476 7.98 -10.03 10.80
C MET A 476 6.74 -9.33 10.25
N GLU A 477 5.58 -9.52 10.85
CA GLU A 477 4.36 -8.73 10.64
C GLU A 477 4.68 -7.23 10.79
N GLY A 478 5.32 -6.82 11.89
CA GLY A 478 5.71 -5.43 12.12
C GLY A 478 6.65 -4.88 11.03
N ILE A 479 7.60 -5.69 10.56
CA ILE A 479 8.56 -5.30 9.52
C ILE A 479 7.89 -5.21 8.15
N MET A 480 7.10 -6.21 7.73
CA MET A 480 6.40 -6.21 6.44
C MET A 480 5.30 -5.15 6.38
N SER A 481 4.60 -4.92 7.50
CA SER A 481 3.67 -3.80 7.66
C SER A 481 4.35 -2.45 7.45
N ALA A 482 5.53 -2.24 8.07
CA ALA A 482 6.31 -1.03 7.87
C ALA A 482 6.75 -0.89 6.40
N CYS A 483 7.25 -1.96 5.77
CA CYS A 483 7.61 -1.96 4.35
C CYS A 483 6.43 -1.59 3.44
N TYR A 484 5.25 -2.17 3.63
CA TYR A 484 4.05 -1.80 2.88
C TYR A 484 3.73 -0.30 3.01
N HIS A 485 3.70 0.22 4.24
CA HIS A 485 3.35 1.63 4.47
C HIS A 485 4.42 2.64 4.02
N VAL A 486 5.64 2.21 3.66
CA VAL A 486 6.65 3.08 3.05
C VAL A 486 6.32 3.39 1.58
N CYS A 487 5.69 2.48 0.83
CA CYS A 487 5.09 2.78 -0.49
C CYS A 487 3.79 1.96 -0.66
N PRO A 488 2.64 2.48 -0.18
CA PRO A 488 1.37 1.77 -0.27
C PRO A 488 0.84 1.81 -1.70
N ASN A 489 0.63 0.63 -2.27
CA ASN A 489 0.04 0.41 -3.60
C ASN A 489 -0.66 -0.97 -3.59
N TYR A 490 -1.64 -1.19 -4.47
CA TYR A 490 -2.47 -2.40 -4.55
C TYR A 490 -1.62 -3.69 -4.57
N SER A 491 -0.61 -3.74 -5.45
CA SER A 491 0.33 -4.86 -5.55
C SER A 491 1.13 -5.10 -4.27
N ASN A 492 1.49 -4.04 -3.55
CA ASN A 492 2.34 -4.09 -2.35
C ASN A 492 1.56 -4.52 -1.09
N PHE A 493 0.23 -4.42 -1.09
CA PHE A 493 -0.62 -4.79 0.05
C PHE A 493 -0.48 -6.27 0.49
N GLN A 494 -0.01 -7.12 -0.42
CA GLN A 494 0.25 -8.54 -0.16
C GLN A 494 1.44 -8.79 0.79
N PHE A 495 2.39 -7.85 0.89
CA PHE A 495 3.59 -7.98 1.74
C PHE A 495 3.22 -8.17 3.21
N ASP A 496 2.36 -7.27 3.66
CA ASP A 496 1.73 -7.19 4.97
C ASP A 496 0.80 -8.40 5.19
N THR A 497 -0.22 -8.53 4.35
CA THR A 497 -1.30 -9.52 4.48
C THR A 497 -0.82 -10.99 4.54
N SER A 498 0.31 -11.30 3.90
CA SER A 498 0.89 -12.66 3.91
C SER A 498 1.35 -13.11 5.30
N PHE A 499 1.88 -12.22 6.15
CA PHE A 499 2.23 -12.58 7.53
C PHE A 499 0.99 -12.73 8.42
N MET A 500 -0.07 -11.97 8.13
CA MET A 500 -1.37 -12.12 8.77
C MET A 500 -1.94 -13.54 8.56
N TYR A 501 -1.86 -14.06 7.32
CA TYR A 501 -2.23 -15.45 7.01
C TYR A 501 -1.42 -16.47 7.81
N ILE A 502 -0.09 -16.29 7.87
CA ILE A 502 0.83 -17.19 8.59
C ILE A 502 0.51 -17.20 10.07
N ILE A 503 0.33 -16.04 10.72
CA ILE A 503 -0.01 -15.96 12.14
C ILE A 503 -1.38 -16.58 12.42
N ALA A 504 -2.39 -16.32 11.58
CA ALA A 504 -3.71 -16.92 11.74
C ALA A 504 -3.66 -18.45 11.69
N CYS A 505 -2.90 -19.00 10.72
CA CYS A 505 -2.69 -20.44 10.58
C CYS A 505 -1.86 -21.03 11.74
N LEU A 506 -0.82 -20.34 12.23
CA LEU A 506 -0.05 -20.74 13.40
C LEU A 506 -0.89 -20.72 14.69
N CYS A 507 -1.81 -19.76 14.83
CA CYS A 507 -2.75 -19.72 15.96
C CYS A 507 -3.71 -20.91 15.93
N MET A 508 -4.32 -21.22 14.78
CA MET A 508 -5.18 -22.40 14.62
C MET A 508 -4.42 -23.70 14.92
N LEU A 509 -3.20 -23.84 14.39
CA LEU A 509 -2.29 -24.97 14.69
C LEU A 509 -1.94 -25.05 16.19
N LYS A 510 -1.79 -23.92 16.88
CA LYS A 510 -1.48 -23.91 18.31
C LYS A 510 -2.66 -24.28 19.18
N ILE A 511 -3.88 -23.83 18.85
CA ILE A 511 -5.10 -24.25 19.56
C ILE A 511 -5.28 -25.76 19.40
N TYR A 512 -5.07 -26.29 18.18
CA TYR A 512 -5.16 -27.72 17.90
C TYR A 512 -4.11 -28.56 18.67
N GLU A 513 -2.86 -28.09 18.76
CA GLU A 513 -1.80 -28.71 19.60
C GLU A 513 -2.29 -28.94 21.04
N THR A 514 -2.96 -27.97 21.65
CA THR A 514 -3.32 -28.05 23.09
C THR A 514 -4.34 -29.13 23.43
N ARG A 515 -5.09 -29.66 22.45
CA ARG A 515 -6.01 -30.79 22.64
C ARG A 515 -5.58 -32.07 21.92
N HIS A 516 -4.73 -31.98 20.91
CA HIS A 516 -4.29 -33.11 20.08
C HIS A 516 -2.76 -33.10 19.85
N PRO A 517 -1.92 -33.18 20.91
CA PRO A 517 -0.46 -33.03 20.83
C PRO A 517 0.21 -34.05 19.90
N ASP A 518 -0.36 -35.25 19.76
CA ASP A 518 0.12 -36.28 18.84
C ASP A 518 -0.19 -36.00 17.37
N VAL A 519 -1.23 -35.23 17.05
CA VAL A 519 -1.91 -35.29 15.73
C VAL A 519 -1.55 -34.08 14.87
N GLN A 520 -0.41 -33.45 15.13
CA GLN A 520 0.03 -32.27 14.40
C GLN A 520 0.79 -32.62 13.11
N ALA A 521 0.57 -31.81 12.07
CA ALA A 521 1.33 -31.86 10.83
C ALA A 521 2.82 -31.54 11.05
N LYS A 522 3.68 -32.11 10.20
CA LYS A 522 5.12 -31.77 10.16
C LYS A 522 5.28 -30.36 9.61
N ALA A 523 6.24 -29.57 10.14
CA ALA A 523 6.47 -28.17 9.78
C ALA A 523 6.43 -27.88 8.27
N TYR A 524 7.14 -28.67 7.45
CA TYR A 524 7.18 -28.48 5.99
C TYR A 524 5.81 -28.67 5.31
N LYS A 525 4.94 -29.56 5.80
CA LYS A 525 3.57 -29.70 5.27
C LYS A 525 2.72 -28.49 5.62
N SER A 526 2.86 -27.99 6.85
CA SER A 526 2.14 -26.80 7.34
C SER A 526 2.53 -25.56 6.53
N TYR A 527 3.83 -25.29 6.37
CA TYR A 527 4.32 -24.14 5.60
C TYR A 527 4.06 -24.27 4.10
N PHE A 528 4.10 -25.47 3.52
CA PHE A 528 3.68 -25.67 2.12
C PHE A 528 2.19 -25.35 1.93
N SER A 529 1.33 -25.71 2.89
CA SER A 529 -0.08 -25.33 2.86
C SER A 529 -0.28 -23.81 2.98
N MET A 530 0.50 -23.13 3.81
CA MET A 530 0.48 -21.65 3.91
C MET A 530 0.99 -20.99 2.63
N ALA A 531 2.03 -21.52 2.00
CA ALA A 531 2.57 -21.04 0.73
C ALA A 531 1.55 -21.19 -0.42
N MET A 532 0.77 -22.27 -0.46
CA MET A 532 -0.32 -22.42 -1.43
C MET A 532 -1.46 -21.42 -1.20
N ILE A 533 -1.77 -21.06 0.05
CA ILE A 533 -2.74 -19.99 0.37
C ILE A 533 -2.23 -18.63 -0.13
N ILE A 534 -0.94 -18.32 0.10
CA ILE A 534 -0.30 -17.10 -0.41
C ILE A 534 -0.27 -17.08 -1.94
N PHE A 535 0.04 -18.20 -2.60
CA PHE A 535 0.04 -18.30 -4.07
C PHE A 535 -1.35 -18.05 -4.67
N ILE A 536 -2.40 -18.57 -4.04
CA ILE A 536 -3.79 -18.28 -4.43
C ILE A 536 -4.14 -16.80 -4.22
N ALA A 537 -3.61 -16.15 -3.16
CA ALA A 537 -3.74 -14.71 -2.97
C ALA A 537 -3.11 -13.90 -4.11
N VAL A 538 -1.88 -14.25 -4.51
CA VAL A 538 -1.17 -13.60 -5.63
C VAL A 538 -1.94 -13.74 -6.94
N LEU A 539 -2.46 -14.95 -7.24
CA LEU A 539 -3.29 -15.15 -8.44
C LEU A 539 -4.57 -14.32 -8.42
N GLY A 540 -5.24 -14.20 -7.27
CA GLY A 540 -6.46 -13.43 -7.15
C GLY A 540 -6.27 -11.93 -7.31
N VAL A 541 -5.18 -11.38 -6.74
CA VAL A 541 -4.82 -9.97 -6.86
C VAL A 541 -4.31 -9.60 -8.26
N ILE A 542 -3.64 -10.52 -8.98
CA ILE A 542 -3.15 -10.24 -10.35
C ILE A 542 -4.23 -10.42 -11.40
N TYR A 543 -5.07 -11.46 -11.31
CA TYR A 543 -5.96 -11.84 -12.42
C TYR A 543 -7.44 -11.49 -12.21
N GLY A 544 -7.96 -11.46 -10.97
CA GLY A 544 -9.30 -10.96 -10.61
C GLY A 544 -10.55 -11.59 -11.26
N THR A 545 -10.43 -12.40 -12.33
CA THR A 545 -11.54 -12.74 -13.23
C THR A 545 -12.67 -13.55 -12.59
N ASN A 546 -13.87 -13.46 -13.17
CA ASN A 546 -15.03 -14.30 -12.86
C ASN A 546 -14.68 -15.82 -12.85
N ILE A 547 -13.81 -16.27 -13.77
CA ILE A 547 -13.36 -17.66 -13.85
C ILE A 547 -12.51 -18.03 -12.62
N PHE A 548 -11.58 -17.15 -12.22
CA PHE A 548 -10.79 -17.32 -11.01
C PHE A 548 -11.69 -17.38 -9.75
N TRP A 549 -12.68 -16.49 -9.62
CA TRP A 549 -13.60 -16.46 -8.49
C TRP A 549 -14.42 -17.76 -8.36
N ILE A 550 -14.98 -18.26 -9.47
CA ILE A 550 -15.73 -19.54 -9.49
C ILE A 550 -14.80 -20.70 -9.11
N PHE A 551 -13.61 -20.77 -9.71
CA PHE A 551 -12.63 -21.83 -9.44
C PHE A 551 -12.14 -21.82 -7.98
N TYR A 552 -11.86 -20.63 -7.44
CA TYR A 552 -11.53 -20.44 -6.03
C TYR A 552 -12.65 -20.93 -5.12
N ALA A 553 -13.91 -20.55 -5.38
CA ALA A 553 -15.04 -20.94 -4.54
C ALA A 553 -15.22 -22.47 -4.51
N LEU A 554 -15.09 -23.14 -5.65
CA LEU A 554 -15.14 -24.61 -5.73
C LEU A 554 -14.00 -25.27 -4.92
N ILE A 555 -12.77 -24.77 -5.05
CA ILE A 555 -11.62 -25.25 -4.26
C ILE A 555 -11.81 -24.98 -2.76
N HIS A 556 -12.33 -23.82 -2.38
CA HIS A 556 -12.55 -23.46 -0.98
C HIS A 556 -13.62 -24.34 -0.33
N MET A 557 -14.77 -24.55 -0.99
CA MET A 557 -15.83 -25.42 -0.50
C MET A 557 -15.35 -26.88 -0.37
N PHE A 558 -14.62 -27.40 -1.37
CA PHE A 558 -14.07 -28.75 -1.32
C PHE A 558 -12.99 -28.92 -0.24
N SER A 559 -12.04 -27.99 -0.14
CA SER A 559 -10.94 -28.08 0.83
C SER A 559 -11.40 -27.90 2.27
N THR A 560 -12.38 -27.03 2.54
CA THR A 560 -12.99 -26.88 3.87
C THR A 560 -13.77 -28.12 4.29
N LEU A 561 -14.48 -28.77 3.36
CA LEU A 561 -15.15 -30.05 3.61
C LEU A 561 -14.13 -31.17 3.93
N VAL A 562 -13.09 -31.32 3.10
CA VAL A 562 -12.02 -32.32 3.31
C VAL A 562 -11.28 -32.08 4.62
N LEU A 563 -10.96 -30.83 4.96
CA LEU A 563 -10.35 -30.47 6.24
C LEU A 563 -11.28 -30.82 7.41
N SER A 564 -12.58 -30.58 7.28
CA SER A 564 -13.57 -30.87 8.32
C SER A 564 -13.73 -32.36 8.59
N VAL A 565 -13.80 -33.19 7.54
CA VAL A 565 -13.78 -34.66 7.67
C VAL A 565 -12.50 -35.12 8.37
N ASN A 566 -11.34 -34.56 8.01
CA ASN A 566 -10.07 -34.86 8.66
C ASN A 566 -10.05 -34.46 10.15
N ILE A 567 -10.61 -33.29 10.53
CA ILE A 567 -10.67 -32.84 11.93
C ILE A 567 -11.63 -33.72 12.75
N TYR A 568 -12.82 -34.05 12.20
CA TYR A 568 -13.82 -34.86 12.89
C TYR A 568 -13.29 -36.25 13.28
N TYR A 569 -12.64 -36.93 12.34
CA TYR A 569 -12.00 -38.24 12.55
C TYR A 569 -10.54 -38.16 13.03
N VAL A 570 -10.07 -36.98 13.44
CA VAL A 570 -8.75 -36.75 14.08
C VAL A 570 -7.59 -37.30 13.21
N GLY A 571 -7.62 -37.02 11.91
CA GLY A 571 -6.59 -37.37 10.93
C GLY A 571 -6.43 -38.86 10.64
N ARG A 572 -7.43 -39.69 10.97
CA ARG A 572 -7.38 -41.16 10.82
C ARG A 572 -7.94 -41.71 9.51
N ILE A 573 -8.56 -40.87 8.67
CA ILE A 573 -9.10 -41.30 7.37
C ILE A 573 -8.04 -41.12 6.29
N ASN A 574 -7.71 -42.21 5.60
CA ASN A 574 -7.16 -42.16 4.25
C ASN A 574 -8.33 -42.05 3.26
N LEU A 575 -8.25 -41.14 2.30
CA LEU A 575 -9.28 -40.93 1.28
C LEU A 575 -9.08 -41.89 0.10
N ASP A 576 -9.39 -43.17 0.33
CA ASP A 576 -9.33 -44.20 -0.71
C ASP A 576 -10.46 -44.01 -1.74
N ARG A 577 -10.19 -44.33 -3.02
CA ARG A 577 -11.17 -44.18 -4.13
C ARG A 577 -12.51 -44.91 -3.89
N TYR A 578 -12.53 -45.91 -3.01
CA TYR A 578 -13.72 -46.70 -2.67
C TYR A 578 -14.64 -46.07 -1.60
N VAL A 579 -14.27 -44.93 -1.01
CA VAL A 579 -15.10 -44.25 0.01
C VAL A 579 -16.49 -43.88 -0.55
N PHE A 580 -16.58 -43.36 -1.77
CA PHE A 580 -17.87 -43.05 -2.42
C PHE A 580 -18.74 -44.29 -2.64
N LYS A 581 -18.15 -45.44 -3.00
CA LYS A 581 -18.88 -46.70 -3.17
C LYS A 581 -19.42 -47.21 -1.83
N ARG A 582 -18.65 -47.10 -0.75
CA ARG A 582 -19.12 -47.39 0.62
C ARG A 582 -20.22 -46.44 1.09
N MET A 583 -20.10 -45.14 0.81
CA MET A 583 -21.13 -44.14 1.13
C MET A 583 -22.46 -44.47 0.44
N ALA A 584 -22.44 -44.71 -0.87
CA ALA A 584 -23.64 -45.08 -1.62
C ALA A 584 -24.28 -46.37 -1.08
N GLN A 585 -23.49 -47.40 -0.80
CA GLN A 585 -23.98 -48.66 -0.22
C GLN A 585 -24.61 -48.46 1.17
N LEU A 586 -24.02 -47.61 2.03
CA LEU A 586 -24.56 -47.31 3.36
C LEU A 586 -25.87 -46.52 3.31
N ILE A 587 -25.97 -45.54 2.41
CA ILE A 587 -27.19 -44.74 2.20
C ILE A 587 -28.34 -45.65 1.72
N ILE A 588 -28.04 -46.61 0.85
CA ILE A 588 -29.00 -47.61 0.38
C ILE A 588 -29.39 -48.61 1.48
N SER A 589 -28.48 -48.97 2.41
CA SER A 589 -28.73 -50.02 3.41
C SER A 589 -29.35 -49.56 4.74
N GLU A 590 -29.09 -48.33 5.22
CA GLU A 590 -29.52 -47.88 6.57
C GLU A 590 -30.60 -46.77 6.56
N CYS A 591 -31.33 -46.62 5.43
CA CYS A 591 -32.50 -45.76 5.20
C CYS A 591 -32.96 -44.88 6.41
N PHE A 592 -32.53 -43.62 6.40
CA PHE A 592 -32.83 -42.56 7.39
C PHE A 592 -32.48 -42.80 8.88
N ASN A 593 -31.99 -43.96 9.31
CA ASN A 593 -31.70 -44.20 10.74
C ASN A 593 -30.30 -43.74 11.22
N CYS A 594 -29.43 -43.25 10.34
CA CYS A 594 -28.04 -42.91 10.67
C CYS A 594 -27.81 -41.58 11.43
N VAL A 595 -28.87 -40.87 11.87
CA VAL A 595 -28.84 -39.42 12.19
C VAL A 595 -28.08 -39.04 13.48
N ARG A 596 -27.52 -40.00 14.24
CA ARG A 596 -26.78 -39.70 15.49
C ARG A 596 -25.26 -39.59 15.26
N PRO A 597 -24.66 -38.38 15.30
CA PRO A 597 -23.23 -38.21 15.12
C PRO A 597 -22.43 -38.76 16.31
N ILE A 598 -21.33 -39.44 16.03
CA ILE A 598 -20.44 -40.07 17.03
C ILE A 598 -19.88 -39.04 18.04
N TYR A 599 -19.55 -37.83 17.57
CA TYR A 599 -18.99 -36.76 18.41
C TYR A 599 -19.80 -35.46 18.28
N PRO A 600 -20.99 -35.35 18.90
CA PRO A 600 -21.97 -34.29 18.60
C PRO A 600 -21.41 -32.86 18.76
N GLY A 601 -20.64 -32.58 19.82
CA GLY A 601 -20.04 -31.24 19.99
C GLY A 601 -19.04 -30.86 18.88
N ARG A 602 -18.23 -31.81 18.40
CA ARG A 602 -17.33 -31.58 17.25
C ARG A 602 -18.11 -31.46 15.95
N PHE A 603 -19.16 -32.26 15.80
CA PHE A 603 -20.01 -32.28 14.63
C PHE A 603 -20.68 -30.91 14.41
N VAL A 604 -21.35 -30.37 15.44
CA VAL A 604 -22.04 -29.07 15.36
C VAL A 604 -21.07 -27.94 15.02
N MET A 605 -19.87 -27.91 15.62
CA MET A 605 -18.85 -26.92 15.29
C MET A 605 -18.42 -26.98 13.82
N LEU A 606 -18.15 -28.18 13.31
CA LEU A 606 -17.69 -28.35 11.92
C LEU A 606 -18.81 -28.07 10.92
N LEU A 607 -20.06 -28.43 11.22
CA LEU A 607 -21.22 -28.05 10.41
C LEU A 607 -21.33 -26.53 10.29
N LEU A 608 -21.34 -25.82 11.42
CA LEU A 608 -21.36 -24.35 11.47
C LEU A 608 -20.16 -23.74 10.71
N GLY A 609 -18.98 -24.33 10.85
CA GLY A 609 -17.78 -23.91 10.12
C GLY A 609 -17.92 -24.04 8.60
N ASN A 610 -18.43 -25.15 8.08
CA ASN A 610 -18.64 -25.30 6.64
C ASN A 610 -19.69 -24.31 6.12
N LEU A 611 -20.81 -24.14 6.83
CA LEU A 611 -21.86 -23.19 6.45
C LEU A 611 -21.32 -21.76 6.31
N ILE A 612 -20.53 -21.29 7.29
CA ILE A 612 -19.89 -19.97 7.24
C ILE A 612 -18.89 -19.87 6.07
N ASN A 613 -18.05 -20.88 5.86
CA ASN A 613 -17.06 -20.87 4.77
C ASN A 613 -17.69 -20.92 3.37
N TRP A 614 -18.76 -21.69 3.20
CA TRP A 614 -19.46 -21.83 1.92
C TRP A 614 -20.28 -20.56 1.61
N ALA A 615 -20.90 -19.94 2.62
CA ALA A 615 -21.54 -18.64 2.46
C ALA A 615 -20.54 -17.55 2.04
N LEU A 616 -19.34 -17.51 2.65
CA LEU A 616 -18.27 -16.60 2.24
C LEU A 616 -17.76 -16.88 0.83
N ALA A 617 -17.56 -18.16 0.45
CA ALA A 617 -17.16 -18.55 -0.90
C ALA A 617 -18.16 -18.12 -1.97
N LEU A 618 -19.46 -18.33 -1.71
CA LEU A 618 -20.54 -17.94 -2.61
C LEU A 618 -20.69 -16.41 -2.69
N TYR A 619 -20.54 -15.70 -1.57
CA TYR A 619 -20.47 -14.23 -1.55
C TYR A 619 -19.34 -13.72 -2.44
N GLY A 620 -18.13 -14.29 -2.33
CA GLY A 620 -16.99 -13.95 -3.18
C GLY A 620 -17.31 -14.13 -4.67
N ALA A 621 -17.83 -15.30 -5.05
CA ALA A 621 -18.19 -15.64 -6.44
C ALA A 621 -19.45 -14.95 -7.01
N ILE A 622 -20.13 -14.11 -6.22
CA ILE A 622 -21.27 -13.28 -6.69
C ILE A 622 -20.93 -11.79 -6.66
N LYS A 623 -20.17 -11.33 -5.65
CA LYS A 623 -19.89 -9.91 -5.43
C LYS A 623 -18.50 -9.45 -5.85
N HIS A 624 -17.59 -10.36 -6.17
CA HIS A 624 -16.23 -10.09 -6.67
C HIS A 624 -15.55 -8.89 -5.95
N PRO A 625 -15.40 -8.92 -4.62
CA PRO A 625 -14.83 -7.79 -3.88
C PRO A 625 -13.42 -7.47 -4.39
N SER A 626 -13.16 -6.17 -4.66
CA SER A 626 -11.97 -5.66 -5.35
C SER A 626 -10.62 -5.99 -4.66
N ASP A 627 -10.65 -6.29 -3.37
CA ASP A 627 -9.49 -6.81 -2.62
C ASP A 627 -9.70 -8.28 -2.24
N PHE A 628 -9.17 -9.18 -3.07
CA PHE A 628 -9.14 -10.61 -2.82
C PHE A 628 -8.36 -10.98 -1.55
N ALA A 629 -7.33 -10.20 -1.19
CA ALA A 629 -6.46 -10.50 -0.06
C ALA A 629 -7.14 -10.18 1.29
N SER A 630 -7.82 -9.03 1.43
CA SER A 630 -8.65 -8.76 2.61
C SER A 630 -9.82 -9.75 2.74
N TYR A 631 -10.40 -10.18 1.62
CA TYR A 631 -11.43 -11.22 1.60
C TYR A 631 -10.91 -12.58 2.12
N LEU A 632 -9.77 -13.04 1.62
CA LEU A 632 -9.12 -14.27 2.08
C LEU A 632 -8.68 -14.17 3.55
N LEU A 633 -8.22 -12.99 3.99
CA LEU A 633 -7.88 -12.71 5.39
C LEU A 633 -9.11 -12.81 6.30
N ALA A 634 -10.25 -12.28 5.87
CA ALA A 634 -11.50 -12.35 6.63
C ALA A 634 -11.94 -13.80 6.87
N ILE A 635 -11.81 -14.68 5.86
CA ILE A 635 -12.06 -16.12 5.99
C ILE A 635 -11.12 -16.76 7.03
N LEU A 636 -9.82 -16.48 6.98
CA LEU A 636 -8.83 -17.08 7.89
C LEU A 636 -9.01 -16.60 9.34
N ILE A 637 -9.29 -15.31 9.55
CA ILE A 637 -9.59 -14.76 10.89
C ILE A 637 -10.93 -15.29 11.41
N GLY A 638 -11.96 -15.38 10.56
CA GLY A 638 -13.27 -15.91 10.95
C GLY A 638 -13.21 -17.37 11.42
N ASN A 639 -12.48 -18.23 10.71
CA ASN A 639 -12.22 -19.61 11.12
C ASN A 639 -11.46 -19.70 12.45
N LEU A 640 -10.46 -18.84 12.64
CA LEU A 640 -9.67 -18.76 13.88
C LEU A 640 -10.54 -18.33 15.07
N LEU A 641 -11.38 -17.31 14.91
CA LEU A 641 -12.34 -16.87 15.94
C LEU A 641 -13.36 -17.96 16.30
N LEU A 642 -13.94 -18.61 15.30
CA LEU A 642 -14.88 -19.73 15.49
C LEU A 642 -14.22 -20.86 16.30
N TYR A 643 -12.95 -21.15 16.05
CA TYR A 643 -12.22 -22.19 16.78
C TYR A 643 -11.84 -21.77 18.21
N VAL A 644 -11.48 -20.50 18.44
CA VAL A 644 -11.29 -19.95 19.80
C VAL A 644 -12.60 -20.01 20.60
N LEU A 645 -13.72 -19.58 20.01
CA LEU A 645 -15.04 -19.63 20.63
C LEU A 645 -15.42 -21.06 21.02
N PHE A 646 -15.28 -22.01 20.09
CA PHE A 646 -15.53 -23.43 20.37
C PHE A 646 -14.64 -23.98 21.50
N TYR A 647 -13.35 -23.63 21.50
CA TYR A 647 -12.42 -24.06 22.56
C TYR A 647 -12.84 -23.54 23.95
N ILE A 648 -13.35 -22.30 24.03
CA ILE A 648 -13.87 -21.72 25.28
C ILE A 648 -15.19 -22.39 25.68
N VAL A 649 -16.15 -22.53 24.76
CA VAL A 649 -17.43 -23.21 25.02
C VAL A 649 -17.22 -24.63 25.53
N MET A 650 -16.31 -25.39 24.91
CA MET A 650 -16.01 -26.77 25.35
C MET A 650 -15.33 -26.82 26.73
N LYS A 651 -14.55 -25.81 27.13
CA LYS A 651 -14.06 -25.70 28.53
C LYS A 651 -15.22 -25.52 29.50
N LEU A 652 -16.16 -24.63 29.20
CA LEU A 652 -17.33 -24.34 30.05
C LEU A 652 -18.26 -25.56 30.18
N VAL A 653 -18.55 -26.25 29.06
CA VAL A 653 -19.38 -27.46 29.02
C VAL A 653 -18.79 -28.58 29.89
N TYR A 654 -17.47 -28.80 29.84
CA TYR A 654 -16.79 -29.79 30.69
C TYR A 654 -16.38 -29.25 32.09
N ARG A 655 -16.90 -28.07 32.48
CA ARG A 655 -16.65 -27.42 33.79
C ARG A 655 -15.16 -27.20 34.11
N GLU A 656 -14.31 -27.05 33.09
CA GLU A 656 -12.92 -26.63 33.27
C GLU A 656 -12.89 -25.17 33.77
N ARG A 657 -12.39 -24.93 34.98
CA ARG A 657 -12.28 -23.58 35.54
C ARG A 657 -11.38 -22.68 34.69
N ILE A 658 -11.89 -21.51 34.31
CA ILE A 658 -11.10 -20.43 33.71
C ILE A 658 -10.48 -19.63 34.87
N ASN A 659 -9.17 -19.35 34.80
CA ASN A 659 -8.48 -18.54 35.82
C ASN A 659 -8.89 -17.06 35.70
N ALA A 660 -8.92 -16.33 36.82
CA ALA A 660 -9.23 -14.89 36.83
C ALA A 660 -8.34 -14.08 35.88
N LEU A 661 -7.03 -14.38 35.84
CA LEU A 661 -6.10 -13.76 34.88
C LEU A 661 -6.46 -14.07 33.41
N THR A 662 -6.97 -15.28 33.13
CA THR A 662 -7.46 -15.67 31.80
C THR A 662 -8.70 -14.87 31.43
N GLY A 663 -9.68 -14.76 32.34
CA GLY A 663 -10.89 -13.97 32.15
C GLY A 663 -10.58 -12.47 31.95
N MET A 664 -9.70 -11.90 32.75
CA MET A 664 -9.28 -10.50 32.65
C MET A 664 -8.61 -10.20 31.30
N VAL A 665 -7.70 -11.06 30.84
CA VAL A 665 -7.08 -10.88 29.51
C VAL A 665 -8.11 -11.01 28.39
N ILE A 666 -9.08 -11.94 28.49
CA ILE A 666 -10.18 -12.05 27.50
C ILE A 666 -11.07 -10.80 27.52
N LEU A 667 -11.39 -10.24 28.69
CA LEU A 667 -12.17 -8.99 28.81
C LEU A 667 -11.45 -7.81 28.12
N VAL A 668 -10.17 -7.57 28.48
CA VAL A 668 -9.34 -6.52 27.88
C VAL A 668 -9.19 -6.74 26.38
N SER A 669 -9.07 -8.00 25.95
CA SER A 669 -9.04 -8.40 24.54
C SER A 669 -10.31 -8.02 23.79
N CYS A 670 -11.50 -8.27 24.36
CA CYS A 670 -12.77 -7.88 23.75
C CYS A 670 -12.96 -6.36 23.69
N VAL A 671 -12.58 -5.62 24.74
CA VAL A 671 -12.65 -4.15 24.76
C VAL A 671 -11.71 -3.53 23.71
N THR A 672 -10.48 -4.02 23.63
CA THR A 672 -9.51 -3.53 22.63
C THR A 672 -9.85 -3.98 21.20
N TRP A 673 -10.52 -5.12 20.99
CA TRP A 673 -11.18 -5.43 19.71
C TRP A 673 -12.30 -4.44 19.38
N GLY A 674 -13.18 -4.12 20.34
CA GLY A 674 -14.29 -3.19 20.13
C GLY A 674 -13.80 -1.82 19.64
N ALA A 675 -12.84 -1.22 20.35
CA ALA A 675 -12.20 0.02 19.95
C ALA A 675 -11.49 -0.10 18.59
N ALA A 676 -10.73 -1.18 18.36
CA ALA A 676 -10.00 -1.37 17.11
C ALA A 676 -10.92 -1.59 15.89
N LEU A 677 -12.07 -2.24 16.07
CA LEU A 677 -13.10 -2.38 15.03
C LEU A 677 -13.79 -1.04 14.76
N TYR A 678 -14.13 -0.30 15.81
CA TYR A 678 -14.73 1.04 15.73
C TYR A 678 -13.87 2.01 14.91
N PHE A 679 -12.54 2.01 15.07
CA PHE A 679 -11.63 2.78 14.21
C PHE A 679 -11.35 2.10 12.86
N PHE A 680 -11.40 0.76 12.76
CA PHE A 680 -11.19 0.07 11.48
C PHE A 680 -12.25 0.40 10.43
N PHE A 681 -13.50 0.50 10.87
CA PHE A 681 -14.67 0.72 10.01
C PHE A 681 -14.90 2.20 9.65
N GLN A 682 -13.92 3.07 9.92
CA GLN A 682 -13.96 4.47 9.49
C GLN A 682 -13.05 4.64 8.27
N HIS A 683 -13.66 4.71 7.09
CA HIS A 683 -12.97 4.89 5.83
C HIS A 683 -12.52 6.36 5.68
N LEU A 684 -11.24 6.63 6.00
CA LEU A 684 -10.58 7.91 5.77
C LEU A 684 -9.83 7.97 4.43
N THR A 685 -9.51 6.82 3.84
CA THR A 685 -9.04 6.68 2.45
C THR A 685 -9.64 5.45 1.80
N SER A 686 -10.02 5.59 0.53
CA SER A 686 -10.20 4.49 -0.42
C SER A 686 -9.00 4.48 -1.39
N TRP A 687 -8.66 3.30 -1.88
CA TRP A 687 -7.73 3.10 -3.02
C TRP A 687 -8.52 2.92 -4.33
N GLN A 688 -9.77 3.40 -4.32
CA GLN A 688 -10.83 3.39 -5.32
C GLN A 688 -11.47 4.78 -5.29
#